data_AF-A0A7Z1AFS4-F1
#
_entry.id   AF-A0A7Z1AFS4-F1
#
_cell.length_a   1.000
_cell.length_b   1.000
_cell.length_c   1.000
_cell.angle_alpha   90.00
_cell.angle_beta   90.00
_cell.angle_gamma   90.00
#
_symmetry.space_group_name_H-M   'P 1'
#
loop_
_entity.id
_entity.type
_entity.pdbx_description
1 polymer ?
#
loop_
_entity_poly.entity_id
_entity_poly.type
_entity_poly.pdbx_seq_one_letter_code
_entity_poly.pdbx_strand_id
1 'polypeptide(L)'
;MYRAQYRIGGWKYRYGGLAFASVLALFTATSFYWSPELQKILEARYSTEQSIEGLRSLIQNIGTALIGAAAIVTSLVLFAMQVNIERMPHGLFRRLSADRRLLSAFALTFLLAIGTATLSTFTEQSLLAPIVLSACWAIIFIIVLFLYAYRRALVLINPLQQLGILINDTRREFRIWQRRAKRAMPLLEQEENADVTPSPMDSTHDLARTTFFQINNRWTDGAKRAVQHAMSFARRYAEQGDHEVSGASLNAVIGINAAYINTKGKTFYANNPFIDNPLASDGFINDTLEHLRKNIQSGIARRDEQQIEQTLQAMAALVQVYLGIDYSSPYSSKSHAHLAAGYLAGAIESVVPHNMADVLLEGQRLMGKSAQYLLANGNPEDIATLSEKIAMIACTGCAREDYRPVTMEGMTQLADLTFALLRSRNHDINFAVGEVRQDVALVVKLFLKVPDTPLSSSHSTYLGPYYSSTSLQSLRSRLTTLVNAILEADSDNEDAQTVTRNIEQWADGIYQTEKELLLEAIKAKSHFTFDIIHWIAGITEILLAVSNAAVCDDHTRDELQKHARWLIATLTWIPDDKETVTFIENFQMTETLFEAAINAHNRGCDEIAKEIGEILLSWTFKGGRYQTGWGTLDRGLCGAAVIALMGGDGWTTELMTSVEAKLSEESAPEQDIRGRAAGEIRERAARLYRDGHWSSRIEMGIAHADHEELRPLLEEIAQSLSPVSAH
;
A
#
# COMPACT_ATOMS: atom_id res chain seq x y z
N MET A 1 -12.70 23.82 27.45
CA MET A 1 -13.39 22.63 28.01
C MET A 1 -12.73 21.30 27.62
N TYR A 2 -12.43 21.03 26.34
CA TYR A 2 -11.86 19.75 25.86
C TYR A 2 -10.48 19.38 26.46
N ARG A 3 -9.54 20.34 26.59
CA ARG A 3 -8.24 20.12 27.27
C ARG A 3 -8.38 19.81 28.76
N ALA A 4 -9.39 20.38 29.42
CA ALA A 4 -9.70 20.09 30.82
C ALA A 4 -10.28 18.68 30.95
N GLN A 5 -11.21 18.28 30.07
CA GLN A 5 -11.73 16.91 30.03
C GLN A 5 -10.65 15.87 29.75
N TYR A 6 -9.68 16.15 28.86
CA TYR A 6 -8.58 15.23 28.57
C TYR A 6 -7.58 15.11 29.72
N ARG A 7 -7.24 16.23 30.39
CA ARG A 7 -6.39 16.22 31.59
C ARG A 7 -7.09 15.57 32.79
N ILE A 8 -8.39 15.82 32.97
CA ILE A 8 -9.21 15.17 34.01
C ILE A 8 -9.37 13.67 33.70
N GLY A 9 -9.53 13.30 32.43
CA GLY A 9 -9.56 11.89 31.99
C GLY A 9 -8.25 11.17 32.27
N GLY A 10 -7.11 11.79 31.92
CA GLY A 10 -5.79 11.26 32.23
C GLY A 10 -5.48 11.19 33.73
N TRP A 11 -5.96 12.18 34.50
CA TRP A 11 -5.82 12.21 35.97
C TRP A 11 -6.70 11.15 36.64
N LYS A 12 -7.95 10.97 36.18
CA LYS A 12 -8.88 9.93 36.66
C LYS A 12 -8.37 8.52 36.36
N TYR A 13 -7.72 8.31 35.21
CA TYR A 13 -7.12 7.01 34.86
C TYR A 13 -5.87 6.69 35.70
N ARG A 14 -5.06 7.70 36.05
CA ARG A 14 -3.77 7.52 36.73
C ARG A 14 -3.86 7.62 38.27
N TYR A 15 -4.75 8.45 38.78
CA TYR A 15 -4.92 8.73 40.21
C TYR A 15 -6.32 8.41 40.74
N GLY A 16 -7.29 8.00 39.91
CA GLY A 16 -8.67 7.75 40.35
C GLY A 16 -8.80 6.68 41.42
N GLY A 17 -8.00 5.60 41.36
CA GLY A 17 -7.96 4.59 42.42
C GLY A 17 -7.36 5.12 43.74
N LEU A 18 -6.35 5.99 43.64
CA LEU A 18 -5.69 6.63 44.78
C LEU A 18 -6.60 7.69 45.44
N ALA A 19 -7.31 8.48 44.63
CA ALA A 19 -8.31 9.44 45.09
C ALA A 19 -9.49 8.73 45.76
N PHE A 20 -10.00 7.66 45.15
CA PHE A 20 -11.06 6.85 45.76
C PHE A 20 -10.62 6.24 47.10
N ALA A 21 -9.42 5.67 47.17
CA ALA A 21 -8.88 5.14 48.42
C ALA A 21 -8.67 6.23 49.48
N SER A 22 -8.21 7.43 49.09
CA SER A 22 -8.01 8.56 50.00
C SER A 22 -9.33 9.11 50.56
N VAL A 23 -10.36 9.22 49.72
CA VAL A 23 -11.71 9.60 50.13
C VAL A 23 -12.31 8.56 51.08
N LEU A 24 -12.14 7.27 50.75
CA LEU A 24 -12.62 6.17 51.60
C LEU A 24 -11.93 6.20 52.97
N ALA A 25 -10.61 6.38 53.00
CA ALA A 25 -9.83 6.52 54.24
C ALA A 25 -10.24 7.76 55.05
N LEU A 26 -10.52 8.88 54.40
CA LEU A 26 -11.02 10.10 55.06
C LEU A 26 -12.41 9.85 55.69
N PHE A 27 -13.31 9.16 55.00
CA PHE A 27 -14.61 8.79 55.57
C PHE A 27 -14.46 7.81 56.74
N THR A 28 -13.52 6.86 56.67
CA THR A 28 -13.23 5.98 57.80
C THR A 28 -12.69 6.77 59.00
N ALA A 29 -11.69 7.63 58.79
CA ALA A 29 -11.10 8.45 59.85
C ALA A 29 -12.10 9.41 60.50
N THR A 30 -12.94 10.07 59.69
CA THR A 30 -14.02 10.93 60.20
C THR A 30 -15.06 10.12 60.97
N SER A 31 -15.45 8.95 60.49
CA SER A 31 -16.36 8.05 61.23
C SER A 31 -15.83 7.67 62.62
N PHE A 32 -14.55 7.36 62.76
CA PHE A 32 -13.95 7.07 64.07
C PHE A 32 -13.75 8.33 64.95
N TYR A 33 -13.51 9.50 64.35
CA TYR A 33 -13.44 10.77 65.09
C TYR A 33 -14.76 11.10 65.79
N TRP A 34 -15.90 10.78 65.16
CA TRP A 34 -17.24 10.96 65.74
C TRP A 34 -17.71 9.79 66.64
N SER A 35 -16.86 8.78 66.88
CA SER A 35 -17.20 7.62 67.69
C SER A 35 -17.65 7.91 69.13
N PRO A 36 -17.13 8.93 69.86
CA PRO A 36 -17.56 9.17 71.25
C PRO A 36 -19.02 9.62 71.36
N GLU A 37 -19.53 10.33 70.36
CA GLU A 37 -20.92 10.78 70.35
C GLU A 37 -21.86 9.62 69.97
N LEU A 38 -21.41 8.76 69.05
CA LEU A 38 -22.09 7.51 68.73
C LEU A 38 -22.16 6.56 69.95
N GLN A 39 -21.09 6.51 70.75
CA GLN A 39 -21.00 5.69 71.96
C GLN A 39 -22.09 6.06 72.97
N LYS A 40 -22.28 7.36 73.24
CA LYS A 40 -23.35 7.84 74.15
C LYS A 40 -24.75 7.39 73.71
N ILE A 41 -25.01 7.42 72.40
CA ILE A 41 -26.30 7.02 71.82
C ILE A 41 -26.49 5.50 71.90
N LEU A 42 -25.44 4.73 71.62
CA LEU A 42 -25.46 3.28 71.65
C LEU A 42 -25.57 2.73 73.08
N GLU A 43 -24.86 3.30 74.05
CA GLU A 43 -24.96 2.95 75.47
C GLU A 43 -26.38 3.15 76.01
N ALA A 44 -27.05 4.23 75.61
CA ALA A 44 -28.44 4.51 76.00
C ALA A 44 -29.45 3.51 75.41
N ARG A 45 -29.16 2.94 74.24
CA ARG A 45 -30.05 2.00 73.52
C ARG A 45 -29.75 0.53 73.84
N TYR A 46 -28.50 0.20 74.18
CA TYR A 46 -28.04 -1.15 74.53
C TYR A 46 -27.69 -1.27 76.01
N SER A 47 -28.61 -0.84 76.88
CA SER A 47 -28.40 -0.78 78.33
C SER A 47 -28.59 -2.11 79.06
N THR A 48 -29.05 -3.16 78.36
CA THR A 48 -29.32 -4.49 78.94
C THR A 48 -28.45 -5.56 78.29
N GLU A 49 -28.00 -6.53 79.10
CA GLU A 49 -27.15 -7.64 78.65
C GLU A 49 -27.78 -8.43 77.49
N GLN A 50 -29.11 -8.60 77.52
CA GLN A 50 -29.86 -9.25 76.44
C GLN A 50 -29.78 -8.50 75.10
N SER A 51 -29.73 -7.16 75.13
CA SER A 51 -29.60 -6.34 73.91
C SER A 51 -28.19 -6.38 73.31
N ILE A 52 -27.16 -6.46 74.17
CA ILE A 52 -25.76 -6.63 73.77
C ILE A 52 -25.55 -8.02 73.16
N GLU A 53 -26.19 -9.05 73.74
CA GLU A 53 -26.15 -10.41 73.21
C GLU A 53 -26.83 -10.50 71.83
N GLY A 54 -27.93 -9.77 71.62
CA GLY A 54 -28.55 -9.63 70.30
C GLY A 54 -27.62 -9.00 69.25
N LEU A 55 -26.84 -7.97 69.62
CA LEU A 55 -25.85 -7.35 68.74
C LEU A 55 -24.66 -8.29 68.46
N ARG A 56 -24.19 -9.01 69.48
CA ARG A 56 -23.14 -10.03 69.35
C ARG A 56 -23.55 -11.11 68.34
N SER A 57 -24.76 -11.64 68.48
CA SER A 57 -25.33 -12.61 67.54
C SER A 57 -25.46 -12.04 66.13
N LEU A 58 -25.91 -10.79 65.98
CA LEU A 58 -26.01 -10.13 64.68
C LEU A 58 -24.64 -9.99 63.99
N ILE A 59 -23.62 -9.49 64.69
CA ILE A 59 -22.26 -9.34 64.15
C ILE A 59 -21.67 -10.70 63.79
N GLN A 60 -21.86 -11.71 64.64
CA GLN A 60 -21.43 -13.08 64.37
C GLN A 60 -22.10 -13.66 63.12
N ASN A 61 -23.42 -13.52 62.99
CA ASN A 61 -24.19 -14.00 61.85
C ASN A 61 -23.84 -13.27 60.54
N ILE A 62 -23.59 -11.96 60.61
CA ILE A 62 -23.12 -11.19 59.45
C ILE A 62 -21.71 -11.66 59.06
N GLY A 63 -20.80 -11.82 60.02
CA GLY A 63 -19.45 -12.32 59.77
C GLY A 63 -19.45 -13.70 59.11
N THR A 64 -20.24 -14.66 59.63
CA THR A 64 -20.36 -16.00 59.04
C THR A 64 -21.04 -15.99 57.67
N ALA A 65 -22.07 -15.16 57.47
CA ALA A 65 -22.69 -14.98 56.16
C ALA A 65 -21.72 -14.38 55.13
N LEU A 66 -20.87 -13.42 55.53
CA LEU A 66 -19.84 -12.84 54.67
C LEU A 66 -18.74 -13.84 54.31
N ILE A 67 -18.35 -14.74 55.23
CA ILE A 67 -17.44 -15.85 54.93
C ILE A 67 -18.07 -16.76 53.86
N GLY A 68 -19.36 -17.11 54.02
CA GLY A 68 -20.10 -17.90 53.04
C GLY A 68 -20.20 -17.22 51.67
N ALA A 69 -20.53 -15.92 51.64
CA ALA A 69 -20.59 -15.13 50.42
C ALA A 69 -19.21 -15.03 49.73
N ALA A 70 -18.14 -14.82 50.50
CA ALA A 70 -16.76 -14.81 50.00
C ALA A 70 -16.37 -16.14 49.38
N ALA A 71 -16.76 -17.26 49.99
CA ALA A 71 -16.54 -18.59 49.43
C ALA A 71 -17.27 -18.78 48.08
N ILE A 72 -18.57 -18.46 48.02
CA ILE A 72 -19.38 -18.60 46.80
C ILE A 72 -18.82 -17.74 45.65
N VAL A 73 -18.58 -16.45 45.91
CA VAL A 73 -18.07 -15.52 44.89
C VAL A 73 -16.68 -15.94 44.41
N THR A 74 -15.80 -16.33 45.33
CA THR A 74 -14.45 -16.80 44.97
C THR A 74 -14.52 -18.07 44.12
N SER A 75 -15.34 -19.05 44.50
CA SER A 75 -15.55 -20.29 43.74
C SER A 75 -16.12 -20.03 42.35
N LEU A 76 -17.15 -19.18 42.23
CA LEU A 76 -17.75 -18.83 40.94
C LEU A 76 -16.74 -18.13 40.01
N VAL A 77 -15.98 -17.17 40.52
CA VAL A 77 -14.97 -16.44 39.73
C VAL A 77 -13.84 -17.37 39.32
N LEU A 78 -13.35 -18.23 40.22
CA LEU A 78 -12.33 -19.22 39.89
C LEU A 78 -12.83 -20.22 38.84
N PHE A 79 -14.08 -20.68 38.95
CA PHE A 79 -14.70 -21.56 37.97
C PHE A 79 -14.89 -20.88 36.61
N ALA A 80 -15.41 -19.65 36.57
CA ALA A 80 -15.55 -18.88 35.33
C ALA A 80 -14.19 -18.64 34.66
N MET A 81 -13.14 -18.39 35.45
CA MET A 81 -11.78 -18.35 34.94
C MET A 81 -11.33 -19.71 34.42
N GLN A 82 -11.54 -20.81 35.15
CA GLN A 82 -11.16 -22.15 34.71
C GLN A 82 -11.85 -22.55 33.40
N VAL A 83 -13.17 -22.41 33.29
CA VAL A 83 -13.93 -22.78 32.08
C VAL A 83 -13.51 -21.95 30.87
N ASN A 84 -13.20 -20.67 31.07
CA ASN A 84 -12.73 -19.82 29.97
C ASN A 84 -11.23 -20.06 29.65
N ILE A 85 -10.43 -20.54 30.61
CA ILE A 85 -8.98 -20.78 30.47
C ILE A 85 -8.64 -22.22 30.04
N GLU A 86 -9.49 -23.21 30.30
CA GLU A 86 -9.42 -24.56 29.70
C GLU A 86 -9.53 -24.50 28.17
N ARG A 87 -10.04 -23.37 27.66
CA ARG A 87 -10.03 -22.99 26.25
C ARG A 87 -8.74 -22.27 25.82
N MET A 88 -7.63 -22.36 26.56
CA MET A 88 -6.34 -21.74 26.24
C MET A 88 -5.15 -22.70 26.40
N PRO A 89 -4.00 -22.47 25.72
CA PRO A 89 -2.82 -23.31 25.86
C PRO A 89 -2.21 -23.30 27.28
N HIS A 90 -1.69 -24.46 27.73
CA HIS A 90 -1.38 -24.79 29.13
C HIS A 90 -0.44 -23.85 29.92
N GLY A 91 0.36 -23.01 29.25
CA GLY A 91 1.28 -22.08 29.92
C GLY A 91 0.60 -20.90 30.62
N LEU A 92 -0.59 -20.50 30.17
CA LEU A 92 -1.30 -19.33 30.69
C LEU A 92 -2.08 -19.62 31.98
N PHE A 93 -2.47 -20.89 32.21
CA PHE A 93 -3.17 -21.33 33.42
C PHE A 93 -2.44 -20.87 34.67
N ARG A 94 -1.13 -21.12 34.75
CA ARG A 94 -0.32 -20.76 35.93
C ARG A 94 -0.09 -19.25 36.09
N ARG A 95 -0.11 -18.48 34.98
CA ARG A 95 0.13 -17.02 35.02
C ARG A 95 -1.13 -16.23 35.33
N LEU A 96 -2.29 -16.61 34.79
CA LEU A 96 -3.55 -15.91 35.01
C LEU A 96 -4.27 -16.36 36.30
N SER A 97 -4.22 -17.65 36.66
CA SER A 97 -4.75 -18.11 37.95
C SER A 97 -3.96 -17.58 39.15
N ALA A 98 -2.69 -17.23 38.95
CA ALA A 98 -1.82 -16.65 39.98
C ALA A 98 -1.83 -15.11 39.98
N ASP A 99 -2.85 -14.45 39.42
CA ASP A 99 -2.97 -13.00 39.49
C ASP A 99 -3.00 -12.56 40.97
N ARG A 100 -1.87 -12.03 41.43
CA ARG A 100 -1.67 -11.64 42.82
C ARG A 100 -2.68 -10.62 43.30
N ARG A 101 -3.19 -9.75 42.41
CA ARG A 101 -4.15 -8.70 42.78
C ARG A 101 -5.53 -9.28 42.99
N LEU A 102 -5.93 -10.25 42.18
CA LEU A 102 -7.20 -10.96 42.33
C LEU A 102 -7.17 -11.84 43.58
N LEU A 103 -6.12 -12.65 43.74
CA LEU A 103 -5.93 -13.50 44.92
C LEU A 103 -5.82 -12.68 46.22
N SER A 104 -5.12 -11.54 46.21
CA SER A 104 -5.05 -10.67 47.38
C SER A 104 -6.41 -10.06 47.74
N ALA A 105 -7.24 -9.73 46.74
CA ALA A 105 -8.57 -9.18 47.00
C ALA A 105 -9.47 -10.24 47.68
N PHE A 106 -9.44 -11.48 47.20
CA PHE A 106 -10.18 -12.58 47.85
C PHE A 106 -9.65 -12.88 49.25
N ALA A 107 -8.32 -13.00 49.43
CA ALA A 107 -7.71 -13.24 50.73
C ALA A 107 -8.07 -12.14 51.75
N LEU A 108 -7.98 -10.87 51.34
CA LEU A 108 -8.33 -9.74 52.21
C LEU A 108 -9.82 -9.75 52.57
N THR A 109 -10.69 -10.16 51.64
CA THR A 109 -12.13 -10.30 51.89
C THR A 109 -12.41 -11.38 52.94
N PHE A 110 -11.76 -12.54 52.85
CA PHE A 110 -11.86 -13.59 53.88
C PHE A 110 -11.34 -13.13 55.24
N LEU A 111 -10.20 -12.44 55.27
CA LEU A 111 -9.63 -11.91 56.53
C LEU A 111 -10.56 -10.88 57.18
N LEU A 112 -11.17 -9.98 56.39
CA LEU A 112 -12.15 -9.01 56.89
C LEU A 112 -13.42 -9.68 57.40
N ALA A 113 -13.90 -10.73 56.73
CA ALA A 113 -15.09 -11.46 57.15
C ALA A 113 -14.85 -12.24 58.47
N ILE A 114 -13.68 -12.89 58.60
CA ILE A 114 -13.24 -13.54 59.84
C ILE A 114 -13.08 -12.48 60.95
N GLY A 115 -12.43 -11.35 60.66
CA GLY A 115 -12.29 -10.24 61.60
C GLY A 115 -13.64 -9.69 62.09
N THR A 116 -14.64 -9.61 61.19
CA THR A 116 -16.00 -9.21 61.53
C THR A 116 -16.67 -10.23 62.45
N ALA A 117 -16.48 -11.53 62.20
CA ALA A 117 -17.01 -12.57 63.07
C ALA A 117 -16.35 -12.56 64.45
N THR A 118 -15.02 -12.34 64.54
CA THR A 118 -14.30 -12.28 65.82
C THR A 118 -14.57 -10.99 66.60
N LEU A 119 -14.96 -9.89 65.95
CA LEU A 119 -15.43 -8.68 66.64
C LEU A 119 -16.62 -8.96 67.59
N SER A 120 -17.41 -10.00 67.34
CA SER A 120 -18.49 -10.43 68.24
C SER A 120 -17.99 -10.85 69.64
N THR A 121 -16.79 -11.43 69.76
CA THR A 121 -16.27 -11.91 71.05
C THR A 121 -15.80 -10.79 71.96
N PHE A 122 -15.48 -9.62 71.41
CA PHE A 122 -15.00 -8.44 72.15
C PHE A 122 -16.10 -7.41 72.41
N THR A 123 -17.37 -7.76 72.14
CA THR A 123 -18.50 -6.85 72.31
C THR A 123 -18.80 -6.64 73.80
N GLU A 124 -18.30 -5.53 74.33
CA GLU A 124 -18.51 -5.00 75.69
C GLU A 124 -19.14 -3.60 75.62
N GLN A 125 -19.84 -3.18 76.68
CA GLN A 125 -20.63 -1.95 76.70
C GLN A 125 -19.78 -0.69 76.44
N SER A 126 -18.53 -0.65 76.91
CA SER A 126 -17.59 0.47 76.73
C SER A 126 -16.99 0.59 75.31
N LEU A 127 -17.18 -0.43 74.45
CA LEU A 127 -16.56 -0.54 73.12
C LEU A 127 -17.58 -0.68 71.99
N LEU A 128 -18.87 -0.41 72.24
CA LEU A 128 -19.95 -0.60 71.26
C LEU A 128 -19.75 0.20 69.95
N ALA A 129 -19.46 1.50 70.05
CA ALA A 129 -19.26 2.38 68.90
C ALA A 129 -18.08 1.95 68.00
N PRO A 130 -16.85 1.73 68.51
CA PRO A 130 -15.75 1.30 67.65
C PRO A 130 -16.00 -0.08 67.02
N ILE A 131 -16.72 -0.99 67.69
CA ILE A 131 -17.06 -2.32 67.15
C ILE A 131 -18.08 -2.23 66.02
N VAL A 132 -19.18 -1.49 66.20
CA VAL A 132 -20.21 -1.31 65.17
C VAL A 132 -19.64 -0.59 63.95
N LEU A 133 -18.84 0.47 64.16
CA LEU A 133 -18.18 1.17 63.07
C LEU A 133 -17.19 0.26 62.32
N SER A 134 -16.40 -0.54 63.03
CA SER A 134 -15.49 -1.51 62.43
C SER A 134 -16.23 -2.55 61.58
N ALA A 135 -17.36 -3.07 62.07
CA ALA A 135 -18.19 -4.02 61.33
C ALA A 135 -18.81 -3.39 60.07
N CYS A 136 -19.36 -2.16 60.17
CA CYS A 136 -19.90 -1.43 59.01
C CYS A 136 -18.83 -1.15 57.95
N TRP A 137 -17.65 -0.69 58.36
CA TRP A 137 -16.54 -0.46 57.43
C TRP A 137 -16.02 -1.76 56.82
N ALA A 138 -15.94 -2.85 57.58
CA ALA A 138 -15.56 -4.15 57.05
C ALA A 138 -16.53 -4.63 55.95
N ILE A 139 -17.85 -4.45 56.13
CA ILE A 139 -18.85 -4.76 55.10
C ILE A 139 -18.61 -3.91 53.84
N ILE A 140 -18.40 -2.60 53.98
CA ILE A 140 -18.14 -1.70 52.84
C ILE A 140 -16.87 -2.12 52.10
N PHE A 141 -15.78 -2.40 52.82
CA PHE A 141 -14.52 -2.85 52.22
C PHE A 141 -14.70 -4.19 51.48
N ILE A 142 -15.44 -5.14 52.06
CA ILE A 142 -15.74 -6.42 51.41
C ILE A 142 -16.49 -6.20 50.09
N ILE A 143 -17.51 -5.34 50.05
CA ILE A 143 -18.24 -5.02 48.82
C ILE A 143 -17.32 -4.37 47.78
N VAL A 144 -16.48 -3.41 48.18
CA VAL A 144 -15.51 -2.76 47.29
C VAL A 144 -14.50 -3.76 46.73
N LEU A 145 -14.00 -4.67 47.55
CA LEU A 145 -13.06 -5.72 47.14
C LEU A 145 -13.72 -6.73 46.19
N PHE A 146 -14.98 -7.09 46.41
CA PHE A 146 -15.73 -7.93 45.48
C PHE A 146 -15.94 -7.25 44.12
N LEU A 147 -16.35 -5.98 44.10
CA LEU A 147 -16.50 -5.24 42.84
C LEU A 147 -15.17 -5.10 42.10
N TYR A 148 -14.09 -4.87 42.83
CA TYR A 148 -12.74 -4.85 42.27
C TYR A 148 -12.33 -6.22 41.70
N ALA A 149 -12.53 -7.31 42.46
CA ALA A 149 -12.23 -8.66 42.04
C ALA A 149 -13.04 -9.08 40.82
N TYR A 150 -14.34 -8.77 40.79
CA TYR A 150 -15.24 -9.03 39.66
C TYR A 150 -14.78 -8.28 38.40
N ARG A 151 -14.50 -6.97 38.50
CA ARG A 151 -14.01 -6.19 37.37
C ARG A 151 -12.66 -6.73 36.87
N ARG A 152 -11.76 -7.11 37.78
CA ARG A 152 -10.47 -7.72 37.43
C ARG A 152 -10.66 -9.08 36.73
N ALA A 153 -11.60 -9.90 37.19
CA ALA A 153 -11.93 -11.17 36.56
C ALA A 153 -12.47 -10.98 35.13
N LEU A 154 -13.37 -10.00 34.91
CA LEU A 154 -13.85 -9.67 33.57
C LEU A 154 -12.71 -9.24 32.62
N VAL A 155 -11.75 -8.45 33.12
CA VAL A 155 -10.53 -8.08 32.38
C VAL A 155 -9.70 -9.31 32.00
N LEU A 156 -9.58 -10.26 32.91
CA LEU A 156 -8.82 -11.49 32.70
C LEU A 156 -9.55 -12.49 31.81
N ILE A 157 -10.86 -12.33 31.57
CA ILE A 157 -11.68 -13.20 30.71
C ILE A 157 -11.73 -12.65 29.27
N ASN A 158 -11.67 -11.33 29.08
CA ASN A 158 -11.77 -10.70 27.76
C ASN A 158 -10.49 -10.95 26.91
N PRO A 159 -10.59 -11.61 25.74
CA PRO A 159 -9.44 -11.95 24.89
C PRO A 159 -8.64 -10.72 24.42
N LEU A 160 -9.32 -9.63 24.06
CA LEU A 160 -8.66 -8.39 23.63
C LEU A 160 -7.81 -7.78 24.76
N GLN A 161 -8.31 -7.84 26.00
CA GLN A 161 -7.56 -7.36 27.16
C GLN A 161 -6.40 -8.27 27.51
N GLN A 162 -6.54 -9.59 27.34
CA GLN A 162 -5.44 -10.54 27.49
C GLN A 162 -4.31 -10.28 26.49
N LEU A 163 -4.63 -10.02 25.22
CA LEU A 163 -3.64 -9.63 24.21
C LEU A 163 -2.94 -8.32 24.60
N GLY A 164 -3.69 -7.34 25.12
CA GLY A 164 -3.12 -6.10 25.64
C GLY A 164 -2.15 -6.33 26.81
N ILE A 165 -2.48 -7.24 27.74
CA ILE A 165 -1.58 -7.63 28.84
C ILE A 165 -0.32 -8.29 28.27
N LEU A 166 -0.47 -9.23 27.34
CA LEU A 166 0.63 -9.96 26.69
C LEU A 166 1.64 -8.99 26.06
N ILE A 167 1.18 -8.05 25.22
CA ILE A 167 2.06 -7.06 24.57
C ILE A 167 2.76 -6.19 25.61
N ASN A 168 2.04 -5.73 26.64
CA ASN A 168 2.61 -4.86 27.67
C ASN A 168 3.67 -5.57 28.51
N ASP A 169 3.45 -6.83 28.84
CA ASP A 169 4.41 -7.66 29.56
C ASP A 169 5.65 -7.93 28.69
N THR A 170 5.47 -8.27 27.42
CA THR A 170 6.61 -8.45 26.48
C THR A 170 7.40 -7.15 26.31
N ARG A 171 6.74 -6.00 26.14
CA ARG A 171 7.40 -4.69 26.11
C ARG A 171 8.15 -4.38 27.41
N ARG A 172 7.61 -4.77 28.56
CA ARG A 172 8.27 -4.60 29.85
C ARG A 172 9.50 -5.49 29.98
N GLU A 173 9.41 -6.76 29.58
CA GLU A 173 10.54 -7.69 29.56
C GLU A 173 11.65 -7.15 28.65
N PHE A 174 11.32 -6.69 27.45
CA PHE A 174 12.27 -6.06 26.54
C PHE A 174 12.94 -4.80 27.13
N ARG A 175 12.19 -3.92 27.77
CA ARG A 175 12.78 -2.75 28.49
C ARG A 175 13.73 -3.16 29.60
N ILE A 176 13.45 -4.28 30.29
CA ILE A 176 14.36 -4.80 31.33
C ILE A 176 15.66 -5.27 30.68
N TRP A 177 15.58 -6.03 29.59
CA TRP A 177 16.76 -6.47 28.83
C TRP A 177 17.56 -5.30 28.26
N GLN A 178 16.90 -4.30 27.68
CA GLN A 178 17.54 -3.08 27.20
C GLN A 178 18.32 -2.34 28.30
N ARG A 179 17.75 -2.24 29.51
CA ARG A 179 18.43 -1.65 30.68
C ARG A 179 19.61 -2.49 31.15
N ARG A 180 19.49 -3.83 31.10
CA ARG A 180 20.59 -4.75 31.46
C ARG A 180 21.73 -4.64 30.47
N ALA A 181 21.44 -4.64 29.17
CA ALA A 181 22.43 -4.41 28.11
C ALA A 181 23.17 -3.09 28.35
N LYS A 182 22.44 -1.97 28.53
CA LYS A 182 23.05 -0.66 28.80
C LYS A 182 23.94 -0.62 30.05
N ARG A 183 23.64 -1.42 31.08
CA ARG A 183 24.48 -1.52 32.28
C ARG A 183 25.71 -2.39 32.08
N ALA A 184 25.64 -3.36 31.17
CA ALA A 184 26.75 -4.26 30.86
C ALA A 184 27.73 -3.66 29.83
N MET A 185 27.29 -2.70 29.00
CA MET A 185 28.13 -2.06 27.97
C MET A 185 29.52 -1.61 28.47
N PRO A 186 29.67 -0.88 29.61
CA PRO A 186 30.98 -0.42 30.06
C PRO A 186 31.96 -1.54 30.41
N LEU A 187 31.45 -2.75 30.74
CA LEU A 187 32.27 -3.91 31.06
C LEU A 187 32.76 -4.64 29.79
N LEU A 188 32.02 -4.51 28.69
CA LEU A 188 32.33 -5.13 27.40
C LEU A 188 33.17 -4.19 26.52
N GLU A 189 32.95 -2.87 26.61
CA GLU A 189 33.73 -1.84 25.90
C GLU A 189 35.16 -1.71 26.45
N GLN A 190 35.43 -2.15 27.68
CA GLN A 190 36.75 -2.12 28.31
C GLN A 190 37.74 -3.12 27.67
N GLU A 191 37.25 -4.15 26.97
CA GLU A 191 38.08 -5.13 26.26
C GLU A 191 38.44 -4.68 24.83
N GLU A 192 37.67 -3.78 24.20
CA GLU A 192 37.83 -3.38 22.78
C GLU A 192 38.63 -2.07 22.57
N ASN A 193 38.62 -1.13 23.53
CA ASN A 193 39.13 0.24 23.33
C ASN A 193 40.63 0.46 23.58
N ALA A 194 41.46 -0.59 23.54
CA ALA A 194 42.88 -0.43 23.85
C ALA A 194 43.71 0.20 22.71
N ASP A 195 43.31 0.18 21.43
CA ASP A 195 44.23 0.59 20.35
C ASP A 195 43.65 0.88 18.94
N VAL A 196 42.49 1.54 18.79
CA VAL A 196 41.99 1.89 17.42
C VAL A 196 41.45 3.32 17.31
N THR A 197 42.10 4.13 16.47
CA THR A 197 41.56 5.41 15.97
C THR A 197 40.42 5.17 14.98
N PRO A 198 39.23 5.77 15.17
CA PRO A 198 38.09 5.51 14.30
C PRO A 198 38.26 6.10 12.90
N SER A 199 38.14 5.27 11.87
CA SER A 199 38.03 5.62 10.45
C SER A 199 36.55 5.86 10.07
N PRO A 200 36.24 6.73 9.10
CA PRO A 200 34.87 6.87 8.57
C PRO A 200 34.32 5.60 7.88
N MET A 201 35.17 4.58 7.66
CA MET A 201 34.79 3.23 7.20
C MET A 201 34.42 2.27 8.36
N ASP A 202 34.57 2.69 9.62
CA ASP A 202 34.33 1.80 10.76
C ASP A 202 32.84 1.57 11.00
N SER A 203 32.51 0.30 11.23
CA SER A 203 31.15 -0.17 11.50
C SER A 203 30.54 0.54 12.72
N THR A 204 29.46 1.31 12.53
CA THR A 204 28.73 1.97 13.63
C THR A 204 27.81 1.04 14.43
N HIS A 205 27.97 -0.28 14.25
CA HIS A 205 27.23 -1.30 15.00
C HIS A 205 27.53 -1.20 16.50
N ASP A 206 26.52 -1.47 17.31
CA ASP A 206 26.66 -1.55 18.77
C ASP A 206 27.23 -2.93 19.14
N LEU A 207 28.56 -3.08 19.00
CA LEU A 207 29.27 -4.34 19.22
C LEU A 207 29.09 -4.86 20.65
N ALA A 208 29.20 -3.98 21.65
CA ALA A 208 28.99 -4.33 23.05
C ALA A 208 27.57 -4.89 23.30
N ARG A 209 26.53 -4.28 22.73
CA ARG A 209 25.16 -4.81 22.82
C ARG A 209 24.99 -6.11 22.04
N THR A 210 25.61 -6.25 20.86
CA THR A 210 25.60 -7.50 20.09
C THR A 210 26.16 -8.64 20.92
N THR A 211 27.35 -8.45 21.49
CA THR A 211 28.02 -9.43 22.37
C THR A 211 27.16 -9.76 23.59
N PHE A 212 26.56 -8.76 24.23
CA PHE A 212 25.65 -8.98 25.36
C PHE A 212 24.48 -9.90 25.00
N PHE A 213 23.84 -9.69 23.84
CA PHE A 213 22.71 -10.53 23.41
C PHE A 213 23.14 -11.92 22.94
N GLN A 214 24.34 -12.06 22.36
CA GLN A 214 24.90 -13.37 22.00
C GLN A 214 25.19 -14.22 23.25
N ILE A 215 25.78 -13.62 24.30
CA ILE A 215 26.00 -14.29 25.59
C ILE A 215 24.66 -14.72 26.21
N ASN A 216 23.63 -13.88 26.08
CA ASN A 216 22.32 -14.11 26.68
C ASN A 216 21.29 -14.68 25.67
N ASN A 217 21.61 -15.77 24.97
CA ASN A 217 20.81 -16.33 23.87
C ASN A 217 19.30 -16.57 24.14
N ARG A 218 18.87 -16.69 25.41
CA ARG A 218 17.45 -16.89 25.81
C ARG A 218 16.67 -15.60 26.05
N TRP A 219 17.24 -14.43 25.79
CA TRP A 219 16.56 -13.14 26.04
C TRP A 219 15.28 -12.96 25.22
N THR A 220 15.13 -13.67 24.09
CA THR A 220 13.97 -13.64 23.20
C THR A 220 12.88 -14.69 23.54
N ASP A 221 13.14 -15.64 24.44
CA ASP A 221 12.22 -16.75 24.73
C ASP A 221 10.83 -16.28 25.22
N GLY A 222 10.79 -15.19 25.98
CA GLY A 222 9.55 -14.57 26.43
C GLY A 222 8.71 -14.05 25.26
N ALA A 223 9.35 -13.39 24.30
CA ALA A 223 8.70 -12.86 23.11
C ALA A 223 8.28 -13.97 22.14
N LYS A 224 9.11 -15.01 21.94
CA LYS A 224 8.75 -16.19 21.12
C LYS A 224 7.47 -16.85 21.62
N ARG A 225 7.38 -17.09 22.94
CA ARG A 225 6.15 -17.61 23.56
C ARG A 225 4.96 -16.68 23.40
N ALA A 226 5.18 -15.37 23.43
CA ALA A 226 4.11 -14.39 23.23
C ALA A 226 3.60 -14.38 21.78
N VAL A 227 4.48 -14.46 20.78
CA VAL A 227 4.10 -14.61 19.37
C VAL A 227 3.34 -15.91 19.16
N GLN A 228 3.87 -17.03 19.64
CA GLN A 228 3.18 -18.33 19.57
C GLN A 228 1.78 -18.28 20.18
N HIS A 229 1.65 -17.60 21.32
CA HIS A 229 0.36 -17.41 21.98
C HIS A 229 -0.61 -16.56 21.14
N ALA A 230 -0.16 -15.40 20.67
CA ALA A 230 -0.96 -14.53 19.81
C ALA A 230 -1.38 -15.26 18.52
N MET A 231 -0.49 -16.04 17.90
CA MET A 231 -0.81 -16.85 16.73
C MET A 231 -1.81 -17.97 17.04
N SER A 232 -1.73 -18.60 18.22
CA SER A 232 -2.72 -19.58 18.65
C SER A 232 -4.11 -18.97 18.85
N PHE A 233 -4.17 -17.73 19.35
CA PHE A 233 -5.41 -16.96 19.46
C PHE A 233 -5.95 -16.58 18.09
N ALA A 234 -5.09 -16.04 17.22
CA ALA A 234 -5.45 -15.68 15.86
C ALA A 234 -6.11 -16.85 15.13
N ARG A 235 -5.47 -18.02 15.19
CA ARG A 235 -6.02 -19.24 14.61
C ARG A 235 -7.34 -19.62 15.26
N ARG A 236 -7.36 -19.87 16.58
CA ARG A 236 -8.52 -20.40 17.31
C ARG A 236 -9.77 -19.53 17.15
N TYR A 237 -9.64 -18.21 17.29
CA TYR A 237 -10.79 -17.31 17.18
C TYR A 237 -11.28 -17.19 15.73
N ALA A 238 -10.39 -17.29 14.74
CA ALA A 238 -10.81 -17.47 13.35
C ALA A 238 -11.57 -18.80 13.15
N GLU A 239 -11.16 -19.92 13.78
CA GLU A 239 -11.94 -21.18 13.74
C GLU A 239 -13.35 -21.05 14.37
N GLN A 240 -13.55 -20.04 15.22
CA GLN A 240 -14.83 -19.75 15.86
C GLN A 240 -15.63 -18.66 15.12
N GLY A 241 -15.09 -18.09 14.03
CA GLY A 241 -15.69 -16.96 13.30
C GLY A 241 -15.56 -15.59 14.00
N ASP A 242 -14.78 -15.50 15.09
CA ASP A 242 -14.48 -14.24 15.77
C ASP A 242 -13.22 -13.60 15.15
N HIS A 243 -13.43 -12.93 14.03
CA HIS A 243 -12.36 -12.28 13.29
C HIS A 243 -11.89 -10.97 13.95
N GLU A 244 -12.63 -10.41 14.92
CA GLU A 244 -12.17 -9.23 15.67
C GLU A 244 -11.01 -9.62 16.58
N VAL A 245 -11.18 -10.69 17.35
CA VAL A 245 -10.10 -11.21 18.21
C VAL A 245 -8.96 -11.79 17.38
N SER A 246 -9.27 -12.41 16.22
CA SER A 246 -8.23 -12.89 15.30
C SER A 246 -7.33 -11.76 14.79
N GLY A 247 -7.93 -10.71 14.24
CA GLY A 247 -7.20 -9.53 13.77
C GLY A 247 -6.44 -8.82 14.89
N ALA A 248 -7.04 -8.66 16.07
CA ALA A 248 -6.35 -8.10 17.24
C ALA A 248 -5.13 -8.93 17.67
N SER A 249 -5.20 -10.25 17.50
CA SER A 249 -4.08 -11.15 17.81
C SER A 249 -2.93 -10.99 16.83
N LEU A 250 -3.22 -10.83 15.53
CA LEU A 250 -2.21 -10.54 14.52
C LEU A 250 -1.57 -9.16 14.73
N ASN A 251 -2.36 -8.16 15.13
CA ASN A 251 -1.85 -6.85 15.56
C ASN A 251 -0.92 -6.95 16.78
N ALA A 252 -1.18 -7.89 17.69
CA ALA A 252 -0.28 -8.16 18.81
C ALA A 252 1.09 -8.70 18.32
N VAL A 253 1.10 -9.58 17.32
CA VAL A 253 2.33 -10.10 16.71
C VAL A 253 3.17 -8.97 16.09
N ILE A 254 2.53 -8.07 15.34
CA ILE A 254 3.17 -6.86 14.79
C ILE A 254 3.77 -6.02 15.93
N GLY A 255 2.98 -5.76 16.97
CA GLY A 255 3.40 -4.95 18.12
C GLY A 255 4.56 -5.55 18.93
N ILE A 256 4.67 -6.88 18.98
CA ILE A 256 5.80 -7.60 19.59
C ILE A 256 7.05 -7.46 18.72
N ASN A 257 6.93 -7.63 17.41
CA ASN A 257 8.05 -7.48 16.47
C ASN A 257 8.62 -6.05 16.47
N ALA A 258 7.74 -5.05 16.47
CA ALA A 258 8.16 -3.66 16.61
C ALA A 258 8.91 -3.41 17.93
N ALA A 259 8.50 -4.04 19.04
CA ALA A 259 9.21 -3.93 20.31
C ALA A 259 10.56 -4.68 20.29
N TYR A 260 10.64 -5.81 19.59
CA TYR A 260 11.87 -6.58 19.40
C TYR A 260 12.93 -5.74 18.65
N ILE A 261 12.57 -5.17 17.50
CA ILE A 261 13.47 -4.35 16.68
C ILE A 261 13.99 -3.15 17.46
N ASN A 262 13.11 -2.44 18.15
CA ASN A 262 13.49 -1.31 19.01
C ASN A 262 14.47 -1.72 20.13
N THR A 263 14.37 -2.96 20.63
CA THR A 263 15.24 -3.46 21.70
C THR A 263 16.60 -3.88 21.15
N LYS A 264 16.62 -4.52 19.98
CA LYS A 264 17.82 -4.96 19.29
C LYS A 264 18.61 -3.75 18.75
N GLY A 265 17.96 -2.72 18.21
CA GLY A 265 18.61 -1.48 17.76
C GLY A 265 19.67 -1.75 16.67
N LYS A 266 20.81 -1.07 16.73
CA LYS A 266 21.96 -1.16 15.81
C LYS A 266 22.77 -2.47 15.86
N THR A 267 22.10 -3.60 16.07
CA THR A 267 22.74 -4.93 16.17
C THR A 267 22.19 -5.90 15.11
N PHE A 268 21.48 -5.38 14.11
CA PHE A 268 21.09 -6.12 12.92
C PHE A 268 22.18 -6.00 11.86
N TYR A 269 22.47 -7.11 11.19
CA TYR A 269 23.39 -7.16 10.06
C TYR A 269 22.60 -7.41 8.79
N ALA A 270 22.94 -6.68 7.72
CA ALA A 270 22.35 -6.90 6.41
C ALA A 270 22.98 -8.13 5.75
N ASN A 271 22.23 -8.77 4.86
CA ASN A 271 22.78 -9.86 4.07
C ASN A 271 23.68 -9.28 2.97
N ASN A 272 24.85 -9.86 2.74
CA ASN A 272 25.77 -9.45 1.68
C ASN A 272 25.83 -10.55 0.62
N PRO A 273 25.57 -10.24 -0.67
CA PRO A 273 25.61 -11.23 -1.75
C PRO A 273 26.95 -11.97 -1.89
N PHE A 274 28.05 -11.36 -1.46
CA PHE A 274 29.40 -11.89 -1.65
C PHE A 274 29.98 -12.57 -0.42
N ILE A 275 29.41 -12.33 0.77
CA ILE A 275 29.95 -12.83 2.04
C ILE A 275 28.80 -13.27 2.94
N ASP A 276 28.74 -14.58 3.22
CA ASP A 276 27.80 -15.14 4.19
C ASP A 276 28.13 -14.64 5.60
N ASN A 277 27.25 -13.79 6.14
CA ASN A 277 27.34 -13.35 7.52
C ASN A 277 26.37 -14.17 8.39
N PRO A 278 26.87 -14.99 9.34
CA PRO A 278 26.01 -15.79 10.22
C PRO A 278 25.09 -14.94 11.12
N LEU A 279 25.39 -13.64 11.28
CA LEU A 279 24.57 -12.69 12.04
C LEU A 279 23.49 -11.97 11.22
N ALA A 280 23.47 -12.18 9.89
CA ALA A 280 22.46 -11.60 9.01
C ALA A 280 21.09 -12.30 9.14
N SER A 281 21.07 -13.59 9.53
CA SER A 281 19.84 -14.34 9.76
C SER A 281 19.31 -14.13 11.19
N ASP A 282 18.03 -13.74 11.30
CA ASP A 282 17.37 -13.56 12.59
C ASP A 282 16.31 -14.64 12.85
N GLY A 283 16.61 -15.53 13.78
CA GLY A 283 15.73 -16.65 14.13
C GLY A 283 14.39 -16.24 14.74
N PHE A 284 14.25 -15.04 15.32
CA PHE A 284 12.97 -14.57 15.85
C PHE A 284 12.04 -14.06 14.74
N ILE A 285 12.59 -13.31 13.78
CA ILE A 285 11.87 -12.84 12.60
C ILE A 285 11.43 -14.04 11.74
N ASN A 286 12.33 -14.99 11.49
CA ASN A 286 12.03 -16.20 10.70
C ASN A 286 10.91 -17.03 11.33
N ASP A 287 10.96 -17.26 12.65
CA ASP A 287 9.92 -18.00 13.37
C ASP A 287 8.55 -17.30 13.29
N THR A 288 8.54 -15.96 13.39
CA THR A 288 7.31 -15.16 13.23
C THR A 288 6.71 -15.31 11.83
N LEU A 289 7.53 -15.14 10.78
CA LEU A 289 7.07 -15.24 9.39
C LEU A 289 6.57 -16.66 9.07
N GLU A 290 7.25 -17.68 9.59
CA GLU A 290 6.83 -19.08 9.44
C GLU A 290 5.50 -19.37 10.15
N HIS A 291 5.26 -18.77 11.32
CA HIS A 291 3.96 -18.85 11.96
C HIS A 291 2.84 -18.22 11.13
N LEU A 292 3.08 -17.05 10.53
CA LEU A 292 2.11 -16.40 9.65
C LEU A 292 1.86 -17.22 8.38
N ARG A 293 2.91 -17.78 7.77
CA ARG A 293 2.80 -18.69 6.63
C ARG A 293 1.92 -19.89 6.96
N LYS A 294 2.13 -20.55 8.11
CA LYS A 294 1.29 -21.65 8.57
C LYS A 294 -0.16 -21.23 8.83
N ASN A 295 -0.40 -19.99 9.29
CA ASN A 295 -1.74 -19.47 9.51
C ASN A 295 -2.50 -19.26 8.19
N ILE A 296 -1.84 -18.75 7.14
CA ILE A 296 -2.38 -18.68 5.78
C ILE A 296 -2.79 -20.07 5.29
N GLN A 297 -1.90 -21.05 5.39
CA GLN A 297 -2.18 -22.42 4.96
C GLN A 297 -3.40 -23.02 5.69
N SER A 298 -3.56 -22.70 6.97
CA SER A 298 -4.73 -23.11 7.76
C SER A 298 -6.02 -22.39 7.34
N GLY A 299 -5.93 -21.14 6.86
CA GLY A 299 -7.07 -20.39 6.32
C GLY A 299 -7.48 -20.93 4.95
N ILE A 300 -6.50 -21.18 4.06
CA ILE A 300 -6.71 -21.79 2.74
C ILE A 300 -7.42 -23.14 2.87
N ALA A 301 -6.94 -24.01 3.75
CA ALA A 301 -7.54 -25.33 3.97
C ALA A 301 -9.01 -25.27 4.39
N ARG A 302 -9.42 -24.19 5.06
CA ARG A 302 -10.80 -23.96 5.53
C ARG A 302 -11.63 -23.06 4.62
N ARG A 303 -11.00 -22.48 3.59
CA ARG A 303 -11.56 -21.42 2.75
C ARG A 303 -12.08 -20.23 3.54
N ASP A 304 -11.34 -19.85 4.56
CA ASP A 304 -11.63 -18.69 5.42
C ASP A 304 -10.91 -17.46 4.85
N GLU A 305 -11.58 -16.75 3.94
CA GLU A 305 -11.02 -15.59 3.24
C GLU A 305 -10.62 -14.47 4.21
N GLN A 306 -11.46 -14.20 5.23
CA GLN A 306 -11.20 -13.15 6.21
C GLN A 306 -9.95 -13.43 7.05
N GLN A 307 -9.73 -14.69 7.46
CA GLN A 307 -8.48 -15.05 8.13
C GLN A 307 -7.26 -14.87 7.22
N ILE A 308 -7.38 -15.23 5.94
CA ILE A 308 -6.28 -15.09 4.97
C ILE A 308 -5.94 -13.60 4.81
N GLU A 309 -6.93 -12.75 4.52
CA GLU A 309 -6.76 -11.30 4.38
C GLU A 309 -6.10 -10.66 5.60
N GLN A 310 -6.60 -10.94 6.82
CA GLN A 310 -6.01 -10.40 8.04
C GLN A 310 -4.55 -10.83 8.21
N THR A 311 -4.21 -12.05 7.80
CA THR A 311 -2.83 -12.57 7.88
C THR A 311 -1.94 -11.93 6.82
N LEU A 312 -2.44 -11.68 5.61
CA LEU A 312 -1.73 -10.94 4.55
C LEU A 312 -1.47 -9.49 5.00
N GLN A 313 -2.47 -8.83 5.57
CA GLN A 313 -2.33 -7.49 6.17
C GLN A 313 -1.26 -7.48 7.26
N ALA A 314 -1.20 -8.55 8.08
CA ALA A 314 -0.17 -8.67 9.10
C ALA A 314 1.24 -8.82 8.53
N MET A 315 1.41 -9.63 7.47
CA MET A 315 2.68 -9.74 6.75
C MET A 315 3.10 -8.41 6.11
N ALA A 316 2.18 -7.71 5.44
CA ALA A 316 2.44 -6.38 4.86
C ALA A 316 2.79 -5.32 5.92
N ALA A 317 2.16 -5.37 7.09
CA ALA A 317 2.53 -4.50 8.21
C ALA A 317 3.93 -4.84 8.77
N LEU A 318 4.32 -6.11 8.77
CA LEU A 318 5.67 -6.51 9.15
C LEU A 318 6.74 -6.02 8.17
N VAL A 319 6.45 -5.93 6.87
CA VAL A 319 7.36 -5.29 5.89
C VAL A 319 7.70 -3.86 6.35
N GLN A 320 6.69 -3.05 6.68
CA GLN A 320 6.89 -1.69 7.19
C GLN A 320 7.66 -1.64 8.51
N VAL A 321 7.36 -2.57 9.43
CA VAL A 321 8.06 -2.66 10.71
C VAL A 321 9.54 -3.02 10.51
N TYR A 322 9.86 -3.90 9.57
CA TYR A 322 11.22 -4.31 9.26
C TYR A 322 12.00 -3.29 8.43
N LEU A 323 11.33 -2.42 7.65
CA LEU A 323 11.98 -1.27 7.02
C LEU A 323 12.60 -0.31 8.06
N GLY A 324 12.00 -0.23 9.25
CA GLY A 324 12.52 0.53 10.39
C GLY A 324 13.75 -0.08 11.09
N ILE A 325 14.29 -1.21 10.61
CA ILE A 325 15.53 -1.79 11.13
C ILE A 325 16.71 -0.90 10.77
N ASP A 326 17.49 -0.54 11.80
CA ASP A 326 18.75 0.19 11.68
C ASP A 326 19.90 -0.81 11.57
N TYR A 327 20.45 -0.93 10.35
CA TYR A 327 21.60 -1.78 10.02
C TYR A 327 22.94 -1.09 10.24
N SER A 328 22.95 0.08 10.91
CA SER A 328 24.18 0.83 11.25
C SER A 328 24.99 1.32 10.04
N SER A 329 24.43 1.22 8.84
CA SER A 329 24.96 1.81 7.60
C SER A 329 23.79 2.26 6.72
N PRO A 330 23.85 3.48 6.16
CA PRO A 330 22.81 4.01 5.28
C PRO A 330 22.70 3.24 3.96
N TYR A 331 23.76 2.55 3.54
CA TYR A 331 23.82 1.80 2.29
C TYR A 331 23.48 0.30 2.44
N SER A 332 23.10 -0.13 3.65
CA SER A 332 22.75 -1.52 3.89
C SER A 332 21.39 -1.89 3.28
N SER A 333 21.36 -3.04 2.58
CA SER A 333 20.13 -3.60 2.05
C SER A 333 19.12 -3.89 3.16
N LYS A 334 17.84 -3.64 2.89
CA LYS A 334 16.72 -3.87 3.84
C LYS A 334 16.31 -5.34 3.88
N SER A 335 17.29 -6.23 4.10
CA SER A 335 17.17 -7.69 3.97
C SER A 335 15.96 -8.33 4.67
N HIS A 336 15.59 -7.87 5.86
CA HIS A 336 14.47 -8.43 6.63
C HIS A 336 13.11 -7.97 6.10
N ALA A 337 13.02 -6.73 5.58
CA ALA A 337 11.81 -6.23 4.93
C ALA A 337 11.58 -6.99 3.62
N HIS A 338 12.64 -7.22 2.86
CA HIS A 338 12.66 -8.07 1.68
C HIS A 338 12.21 -9.50 1.95
N LEU A 339 12.73 -10.09 3.02
CA LEU A 339 12.30 -11.42 3.44
C LEU A 339 10.79 -11.45 3.73
N ALA A 340 10.27 -10.49 4.50
CA ALA A 340 8.83 -10.41 4.78
C ALA A 340 7.99 -10.18 3.52
N ALA A 341 8.47 -9.38 2.57
CA ALA A 341 7.83 -9.16 1.28
C ALA A 341 7.79 -10.46 0.46
N GLY A 342 8.86 -11.25 0.46
CA GLY A 342 8.89 -12.58 -0.16
C GLY A 342 7.91 -13.56 0.48
N TYR A 343 7.77 -13.55 1.81
CA TYR A 343 6.74 -14.34 2.51
C TYR A 343 5.31 -13.89 2.14
N LEU A 344 5.08 -12.58 2.02
CA LEU A 344 3.79 -12.03 1.57
C LEU A 344 3.47 -12.50 0.15
N ALA A 345 4.40 -12.33 -0.80
CA ALA A 345 4.22 -12.74 -2.18
C ALA A 345 3.96 -14.26 -2.30
N GLY A 346 4.77 -15.08 -1.61
CA GLY A 346 4.58 -16.53 -1.60
C GLY A 346 3.27 -16.96 -0.93
N ALA A 347 2.78 -16.22 0.08
CA ALA A 347 1.48 -16.47 0.67
C ALA A 347 0.34 -16.21 -0.32
N ILE A 348 0.39 -15.11 -1.07
CA ILE A 348 -0.64 -14.77 -2.07
C ILE A 348 -0.60 -15.76 -3.25
N GLU A 349 0.60 -16.12 -3.72
CA GLU A 349 0.77 -17.15 -4.74
C GLU A 349 0.12 -18.49 -4.33
N SER A 350 0.21 -18.85 -3.05
CA SER A 350 -0.44 -20.06 -2.54
C SER A 350 -1.98 -20.01 -2.52
N VAL A 351 -2.59 -18.83 -2.63
CA VAL A 351 -4.07 -18.65 -2.69
C VAL A 351 -4.61 -18.86 -4.11
N VAL A 352 -3.79 -18.62 -5.15
CA VAL A 352 -4.19 -18.68 -6.57
C VAL A 352 -5.01 -19.92 -6.94
N PRO A 353 -4.64 -21.17 -6.56
CA PRO A 353 -5.39 -22.36 -6.97
C PRO A 353 -6.72 -22.57 -6.22
N HIS A 354 -7.12 -21.69 -5.29
CA HIS A 354 -8.21 -21.96 -4.36
C HIS A 354 -9.51 -21.16 -4.57
N ASN A 355 -9.67 -20.47 -5.70
CA ASN A 355 -10.94 -19.82 -6.09
C ASN A 355 -11.36 -18.61 -5.22
N MET A 356 -10.41 -17.85 -4.68
CA MET A 356 -10.63 -16.72 -3.76
C MET A 356 -10.21 -15.38 -4.41
N ALA A 357 -11.02 -14.87 -5.34
CA ALA A 357 -10.68 -13.67 -6.12
C ALA A 357 -10.52 -12.41 -5.24
N ASP A 358 -11.39 -12.22 -4.24
CA ASP A 358 -11.35 -11.06 -3.35
C ASP A 358 -10.05 -11.02 -2.51
N VAL A 359 -9.59 -12.17 -2.04
CA VAL A 359 -8.32 -12.30 -1.34
C VAL A 359 -7.14 -11.97 -2.25
N LEU A 360 -7.20 -12.33 -3.54
CA LEU A 360 -6.14 -11.99 -4.50
C LEU A 360 -6.13 -10.50 -4.85
N LEU A 361 -7.31 -9.86 -4.93
CA LEU A 361 -7.43 -8.40 -5.10
C LEU A 361 -6.76 -7.66 -3.94
N GLU A 362 -7.12 -8.00 -2.71
CA GLU A 362 -6.48 -7.40 -1.53
C GLU A 362 -4.99 -7.75 -1.44
N GLY A 363 -4.62 -8.99 -1.79
CA GLY A 363 -3.24 -9.44 -1.87
C GLY A 363 -2.39 -8.58 -2.82
N GLN A 364 -2.89 -8.29 -4.03
CA GLN A 364 -2.19 -7.42 -4.98
C GLN A 364 -2.01 -6.00 -4.44
N ARG A 365 -3.05 -5.41 -3.84
CA ARG A 365 -2.94 -4.09 -3.19
C ARG A 365 -1.88 -4.06 -2.10
N LEU A 366 -1.82 -5.11 -1.28
CA LEU A 366 -0.82 -5.23 -0.22
C LEU A 366 0.60 -5.40 -0.77
N MET A 367 0.79 -6.14 -1.86
CA MET A 367 2.08 -6.25 -2.54
C MET A 367 2.52 -4.93 -3.15
N GLY A 368 1.66 -4.26 -3.91
CA GLY A 368 1.98 -2.98 -4.54
C GLY A 368 2.31 -1.90 -3.49
N LYS A 369 1.54 -1.83 -2.41
CA LYS A 369 1.83 -0.95 -1.27
C LYS A 369 3.16 -1.30 -0.59
N SER A 370 3.48 -2.58 -0.44
CA SER A 370 4.76 -3.03 0.13
C SER A 370 5.94 -2.67 -0.76
N ALA A 371 5.80 -2.82 -2.09
CA ALA A 371 6.79 -2.41 -3.07
C ALA A 371 7.02 -0.90 -3.07
N GLN A 372 5.97 -0.07 -2.95
CA GLN A 372 6.11 1.38 -2.78
C GLN A 372 6.86 1.75 -1.51
N TYR A 373 6.61 1.05 -0.39
CA TYR A 373 7.37 1.29 0.85
C TYR A 373 8.84 0.89 0.73
N LEU A 374 9.13 -0.21 0.03
CA LEU A 374 10.51 -0.63 -0.26
C LEU A 374 11.21 0.42 -1.13
N LEU A 375 10.59 0.86 -2.22
CA LEU A 375 11.13 1.91 -3.10
C LEU A 375 11.43 3.22 -2.35
N ALA A 376 10.56 3.63 -1.43
CA ALA A 376 10.75 4.85 -0.66
C ALA A 376 11.88 4.77 0.38
N ASN A 377 12.35 3.57 0.75
CA ASN A 377 13.31 3.36 1.84
C ASN A 377 14.55 2.53 1.43
N GLY A 378 14.66 2.19 0.15
CA GLY A 378 15.65 1.27 -0.41
C GLY A 378 16.04 1.65 -1.85
N ASN A 379 16.68 0.71 -2.54
CA ASN A 379 17.11 0.91 -3.93
C ASN A 379 15.95 0.63 -4.89
N PRO A 380 15.92 1.21 -6.10
CA PRO A 380 14.85 0.93 -7.06
C PRO A 380 14.74 -0.55 -7.44
N GLU A 381 15.87 -1.25 -7.52
CA GLU A 381 15.95 -2.68 -7.88
C GLU A 381 15.21 -3.60 -6.90
N ASP A 382 15.00 -3.13 -5.67
CA ASP A 382 14.37 -3.86 -4.58
C ASP A 382 12.90 -4.23 -4.86
N ILE A 383 12.26 -3.61 -5.85
CA ILE A 383 10.84 -3.88 -6.17
C ILE A 383 10.64 -4.96 -7.24
N ALA A 384 11.69 -5.36 -7.97
CA ALA A 384 11.58 -6.22 -9.15
C ALA A 384 10.87 -7.56 -8.85
N THR A 385 11.23 -8.22 -7.74
CA THR A 385 10.57 -9.48 -7.36
C THR A 385 9.09 -9.30 -7.03
N LEU A 386 8.68 -8.15 -6.48
CA LEU A 386 7.28 -7.89 -6.19
C LEU A 386 6.50 -7.53 -7.46
N SER A 387 7.09 -6.77 -8.39
CA SER A 387 6.45 -6.46 -9.67
C SER A 387 6.22 -7.73 -10.48
N GLU A 388 7.20 -8.64 -10.52
CA GLU A 388 7.09 -9.94 -11.20
C GLU A 388 5.93 -10.76 -10.62
N LYS A 389 5.84 -10.84 -9.29
CA LYS A 389 4.76 -11.58 -8.61
C LYS A 389 3.39 -10.94 -8.82
N ILE A 390 3.30 -9.61 -8.84
CA ILE A 390 2.07 -8.90 -9.19
C ILE A 390 1.62 -9.27 -10.61
N ALA A 391 2.53 -9.22 -11.59
CA ALA A 391 2.24 -9.55 -12.98
C ALA A 391 1.80 -11.01 -13.15
N MET A 392 2.50 -11.95 -12.52
CA MET A 392 2.14 -13.37 -12.55
C MET A 392 0.75 -13.64 -11.98
N ILE A 393 0.37 -12.97 -10.89
CA ILE A 393 -0.97 -13.08 -10.31
C ILE A 393 -2.00 -12.37 -11.20
N ALA A 394 -1.67 -11.24 -11.81
CA ALA A 394 -2.54 -10.53 -12.75
C ALA A 394 -2.91 -11.41 -13.97
N CYS A 395 -2.01 -12.31 -14.39
CA CYS A 395 -2.25 -13.24 -15.49
C CYS A 395 -3.36 -14.27 -15.19
N THR A 396 -3.79 -14.45 -13.94
CA THR A 396 -4.85 -15.39 -13.57
C THR A 396 -6.21 -15.07 -14.23
N GLY A 397 -6.49 -13.79 -14.50
CA GLY A 397 -7.68 -13.37 -15.25
C GLY A 397 -7.69 -13.79 -16.72
N CYS A 398 -6.55 -14.24 -17.27
CA CYS A 398 -6.52 -14.85 -18.60
C CYS A 398 -7.17 -16.23 -18.60
N ALA A 399 -7.03 -16.96 -17.49
CA ALA A 399 -7.54 -18.33 -17.37
C ALA A 399 -9.02 -18.38 -16.96
N ARG A 400 -9.51 -17.38 -16.21
CA ARG A 400 -10.87 -17.34 -15.67
C ARG A 400 -11.47 -15.93 -15.72
N GLU A 401 -12.72 -15.84 -16.17
CA GLU A 401 -13.42 -14.56 -16.27
C GLU A 401 -13.64 -13.87 -14.92
N ASP A 402 -13.99 -14.64 -13.87
CA ASP A 402 -14.19 -14.12 -12.51
C ASP A 402 -12.93 -13.46 -11.92
N TYR A 403 -11.76 -13.72 -12.52
CA TYR A 403 -10.46 -13.23 -12.09
C TYR A 403 -9.97 -12.03 -12.91
N ARG A 404 -10.72 -11.59 -13.93
CA ARG A 404 -10.37 -10.38 -14.70
C ARG A 404 -10.23 -9.12 -13.82
N PRO A 405 -11.02 -8.92 -12.73
CA PRO A 405 -10.75 -7.84 -11.78
C PRO A 405 -9.34 -7.91 -11.16
N VAL A 406 -8.80 -9.11 -10.94
CA VAL A 406 -7.42 -9.32 -10.44
C VAL A 406 -6.39 -8.91 -11.50
N THR A 407 -6.70 -9.05 -12.78
CA THR A 407 -5.84 -8.49 -13.84
C THR A 407 -5.81 -6.96 -13.78
N MET A 408 -6.98 -6.32 -13.67
CA MET A 408 -7.07 -4.85 -13.61
C MET A 408 -6.41 -4.27 -12.36
N GLU A 409 -6.59 -4.90 -11.20
CA GLU A 409 -5.88 -4.49 -9.98
C GLU A 409 -4.37 -4.66 -10.16
N GLY A 410 -3.90 -5.75 -10.78
CA GLY A 410 -2.49 -5.95 -11.07
C GLY A 410 -1.91 -4.87 -11.99
N MET A 411 -2.63 -4.52 -13.06
CA MET A 411 -2.27 -3.41 -13.94
C MET A 411 -2.27 -2.05 -13.23
N THR A 412 -3.17 -1.87 -12.25
CA THR A 412 -3.21 -0.67 -11.39
C THR A 412 -1.95 -0.60 -10.53
N GLN A 413 -1.58 -1.70 -9.88
CA GLN A 413 -0.37 -1.75 -9.05
C GLN A 413 0.91 -1.57 -9.88
N LEU A 414 1.00 -2.13 -11.08
CA LEU A 414 2.14 -1.91 -12.00
C LEU A 414 2.22 -0.45 -12.44
N ALA A 415 1.09 0.17 -12.82
CA ALA A 415 1.04 1.60 -13.15
C ALA A 415 1.47 2.49 -11.96
N ASP A 416 1.03 2.14 -10.76
CA ASP A 416 1.44 2.81 -9.52
C ASP A 416 2.93 2.70 -9.25
N LEU A 417 3.53 1.53 -9.49
CA LEU A 417 4.97 1.32 -9.34
C LEU A 417 5.78 2.08 -10.38
N THR A 418 5.36 2.07 -11.65
CA THR A 418 5.97 2.91 -12.69
C THR A 418 5.94 4.38 -12.30
N PHE A 419 4.78 4.88 -11.85
CA PHE A 419 4.65 6.27 -11.43
C PHE A 419 5.49 6.60 -10.18
N ALA A 420 5.61 5.65 -9.24
CA ALA A 420 6.43 5.83 -8.04
C ALA A 420 7.93 5.84 -8.37
N LEU A 421 8.40 5.01 -9.32
CA LEU A 421 9.78 5.00 -9.80
C LEU A 421 10.17 6.36 -10.39
N LEU A 422 9.30 6.92 -11.24
CA LEU A 422 9.52 8.24 -11.85
C LEU A 422 9.68 9.36 -10.82
N ARG A 423 8.98 9.25 -9.68
CA ARG A 423 9.02 10.22 -8.58
C ARG A 423 10.09 9.90 -7.52
N SER A 424 10.86 8.84 -7.69
CA SER A 424 11.86 8.46 -6.72
C SER A 424 13.05 9.43 -6.74
N ARG A 425 13.70 9.60 -5.58
CA ARG A 425 14.92 10.43 -5.46
C ARG A 425 16.20 9.69 -5.83
N ASN A 426 16.06 8.45 -6.29
CA ASN A 426 17.18 7.61 -6.70
C ASN A 426 17.60 7.99 -8.12
N HIS A 427 18.90 8.05 -8.37
CA HIS A 427 19.44 8.61 -9.63
C HIS A 427 19.50 7.60 -10.77
N ASP A 428 19.39 6.30 -10.48
CA ASP A 428 19.38 5.22 -11.47
C ASP A 428 18.19 4.30 -11.20
N ILE A 429 17.19 4.38 -12.07
CA ILE A 429 16.00 3.53 -12.04
C ILE A 429 15.93 2.57 -13.23
N ASN A 430 16.93 2.57 -14.13
CA ASN A 430 16.89 1.90 -15.43
C ASN A 430 16.53 0.41 -15.33
N PHE A 431 17.18 -0.32 -14.43
CA PHE A 431 16.88 -1.74 -14.24
C PHE A 431 15.44 -1.94 -13.76
N ALA A 432 15.01 -1.18 -12.74
CA ALA A 432 13.69 -1.33 -12.15
C ALA A 432 12.55 -0.95 -13.11
N VAL A 433 12.70 0.11 -13.91
CA VAL A 433 11.73 0.46 -14.95
C VAL A 433 11.69 -0.59 -16.07
N GLY A 434 12.85 -1.18 -16.41
CA GLY A 434 12.96 -2.27 -17.36
C GLY A 434 12.19 -3.51 -16.91
N GLU A 435 12.35 -3.93 -15.66
CA GLU A 435 11.64 -5.08 -15.09
C GLU A 435 10.12 -4.84 -15.05
N VAL A 436 9.67 -3.69 -14.52
CA VAL A 436 8.23 -3.37 -14.50
C VAL A 436 7.63 -3.30 -15.91
N ARG A 437 8.39 -2.83 -16.90
CA ARG A 437 7.96 -2.81 -18.31
C ARG A 437 7.81 -4.23 -18.87
N GLN A 438 8.75 -5.13 -18.57
CA GLN A 438 8.65 -6.54 -18.98
C GLN A 438 7.44 -7.22 -18.34
N ASP A 439 7.18 -6.93 -17.06
CA ASP A 439 6.03 -7.41 -16.30
C ASP A 439 4.70 -6.95 -16.92
N VAL A 440 4.59 -5.66 -17.26
CA VAL A 440 3.42 -5.12 -17.98
C VAL A 440 3.24 -5.83 -19.33
N ALA A 441 4.32 -5.98 -20.09
CA ALA A 441 4.28 -6.63 -21.39
C ALA A 441 3.83 -8.10 -21.30
N LEU A 442 4.26 -8.83 -20.27
CA LEU A 442 3.84 -10.19 -19.99
C LEU A 442 2.31 -10.27 -19.79
N VAL A 443 1.76 -9.40 -18.94
CA VAL A 443 0.32 -9.36 -18.67
C VAL A 443 -0.46 -9.07 -19.94
N VAL A 444 -0.07 -8.04 -20.70
CA VAL A 444 -0.74 -7.66 -21.96
C VAL A 444 -0.72 -8.82 -22.96
N LYS A 445 0.45 -9.41 -23.23
CA LYS A 445 0.59 -10.51 -24.22
C LYS A 445 -0.24 -11.74 -23.86
N LEU A 446 -0.34 -12.07 -22.57
CA LEU A 446 -1.17 -13.18 -22.13
C LEU A 446 -2.66 -12.83 -22.17
N PHE A 447 -3.03 -11.61 -21.78
CA PHE A 447 -4.42 -11.18 -21.77
C PHE A 447 -4.99 -11.00 -23.18
N LEU A 448 -4.19 -10.60 -24.17
CA LEU A 448 -4.59 -10.52 -25.58
C LEU A 448 -5.04 -11.86 -26.18
N LYS A 449 -4.74 -12.99 -25.53
CA LYS A 449 -5.23 -14.33 -25.93
C LYS A 449 -6.67 -14.60 -25.47
N VAL A 450 -7.21 -13.76 -24.60
CA VAL A 450 -8.62 -13.84 -24.17
C VAL A 450 -9.50 -13.32 -25.31
N PRO A 451 -10.68 -13.93 -25.57
CA PRO A 451 -11.59 -13.40 -26.57
C PRO A 451 -12.08 -11.99 -26.20
N ASP A 452 -11.94 -11.05 -27.13
CA ASP A 452 -12.43 -9.68 -27.00
C ASP A 452 -13.52 -9.42 -28.04
N THR A 453 -14.55 -8.69 -27.65
CA THR A 453 -15.60 -8.26 -28.58
C THR A 453 -15.74 -6.74 -28.53
N PRO A 454 -16.14 -6.09 -29.64
CA PRO A 454 -16.33 -4.64 -29.64
C PRO A 454 -17.26 -4.11 -28.55
N LEU A 455 -18.27 -4.90 -28.17
CA LEU A 455 -19.24 -4.52 -27.15
C LEU A 455 -18.72 -4.77 -25.72
N SER A 456 -17.85 -5.76 -25.53
CA SER A 456 -17.27 -6.07 -24.22
C SER A 456 -16.05 -5.21 -23.92
N SER A 457 -15.26 -4.83 -24.93
CA SER A 457 -14.02 -4.03 -24.81
C SER A 457 -13.18 -4.45 -23.61
N SER A 458 -13.02 -5.77 -23.44
CA SER A 458 -12.49 -6.35 -22.22
C SER A 458 -11.02 -6.01 -22.08
N HIS A 459 -10.26 -6.04 -23.16
CA HIS A 459 -8.84 -5.68 -23.12
C HIS A 459 -8.65 -4.21 -22.72
N SER A 460 -9.38 -3.28 -23.33
CA SER A 460 -9.36 -1.86 -22.96
C SER A 460 -9.75 -1.61 -21.50
N THR A 461 -10.74 -2.35 -20.99
CA THR A 461 -11.21 -2.21 -19.61
C THR A 461 -10.17 -2.67 -18.60
N TYR A 462 -9.65 -3.90 -18.75
CA TYR A 462 -8.77 -4.51 -17.74
C TYR A 462 -7.30 -4.09 -17.87
N LEU A 463 -6.84 -3.67 -19.06
CA LEU A 463 -5.50 -3.08 -19.27
C LEU A 463 -5.49 -1.55 -19.11
N GLY A 464 -6.68 -0.95 -18.99
CA GLY A 464 -6.90 0.49 -18.92
C GLY A 464 -6.13 1.25 -17.85
N PRO A 465 -5.90 0.72 -16.62
CA PRO A 465 -5.12 1.45 -15.60
C PRO A 465 -3.73 1.90 -16.08
N TYR A 466 -3.11 1.14 -17.00
CA TYR A 466 -1.81 1.50 -17.58
C TYR A 466 -1.95 2.21 -18.93
N TYR A 467 -2.80 1.69 -19.83
CA TYR A 467 -2.84 2.12 -21.24
C TYR A 467 -3.98 3.07 -21.62
N SER A 468 -5.02 3.20 -20.80
CA SER A 468 -6.19 3.98 -21.19
C SER A 468 -5.85 5.44 -21.39
N SER A 469 -6.27 5.97 -22.53
CA SER A 469 -6.16 7.39 -22.86
C SER A 469 -7.39 8.21 -22.45
N THR A 470 -8.46 7.55 -22.00
CA THR A 470 -9.74 8.17 -21.65
C THR A 470 -10.01 8.18 -20.15
N SER A 471 -9.31 7.35 -19.37
CA SER A 471 -9.44 7.30 -17.92
C SER A 471 -8.59 8.36 -17.23
N LEU A 472 -9.19 9.15 -16.35
CA LEU A 472 -8.48 10.13 -15.51
C LEU A 472 -7.53 9.48 -14.50
N GLN A 473 -7.70 8.19 -14.21
CA GLN A 473 -6.89 7.45 -13.24
C GLN A 473 -5.76 6.66 -13.89
N SER A 474 -5.65 6.65 -15.22
CA SER A 474 -4.59 5.90 -15.91
C SER A 474 -3.20 6.50 -15.69
N LEU A 475 -2.17 5.70 -15.94
CA LEU A 475 -0.79 6.15 -15.92
C LEU A 475 -0.59 7.40 -16.80
N ARG A 476 -1.11 7.41 -18.04
CA ARG A 476 -1.00 8.55 -18.96
C ARG A 476 -1.57 9.84 -18.37
N SER A 477 -2.78 9.79 -17.78
CA SER A 477 -3.41 10.97 -17.16
C SER A 477 -2.59 11.52 -15.99
N ARG A 478 -2.04 10.62 -15.16
CA ARG A 478 -1.17 10.98 -14.05
C ARG A 478 0.17 11.56 -14.51
N LEU A 479 0.75 11.02 -15.58
CA LEU A 479 1.96 11.56 -16.21
C LEU A 479 1.70 12.95 -16.78
N THR A 480 0.56 13.18 -17.44
CA THR A 480 0.17 14.51 -17.93
C THR A 480 0.13 15.53 -16.78
N THR A 481 -0.46 15.15 -15.65
CA THR A 481 -0.50 16.01 -14.45
C THR A 481 0.89 16.28 -13.89
N LEU A 482 1.75 15.25 -13.84
CA LEU A 482 3.13 15.38 -13.38
C LEU A 482 3.95 16.30 -14.29
N VAL A 483 3.83 16.15 -15.61
CA VAL A 483 4.55 16.96 -16.59
C VAL A 483 4.10 18.41 -16.58
N ASN A 484 2.81 18.68 -16.41
CA ASN A 484 2.34 20.06 -16.22
C ASN A 484 3.00 20.71 -14.99
N ALA A 485 3.17 19.97 -13.89
CA ALA A 485 3.89 20.48 -12.72
C ALA A 485 5.40 20.66 -12.97
N ILE A 486 6.03 19.85 -13.83
CA ILE A 486 7.44 20.02 -14.25
C ILE A 486 7.60 21.27 -15.12
N LEU A 487 6.66 21.53 -16.04
CA LEU A 487 6.66 22.70 -16.91
C LEU A 487 6.52 24.02 -16.13
N GLU A 488 5.80 24.01 -15.01
CA GLU A 488 5.64 25.15 -14.11
C GLU A 488 6.81 25.34 -13.13
N ALA A 489 7.76 24.40 -13.06
CA ALA A 489 8.86 24.45 -12.11
C ALA A 489 9.99 25.40 -12.57
N ASP A 490 10.58 26.12 -11.60
CA ASP A 490 11.78 26.93 -11.83
C ASP A 490 12.97 26.05 -12.26
N SER A 491 13.89 26.61 -13.06
CA SER A 491 15.07 25.89 -13.61
C SER A 491 15.93 25.20 -12.55
N ASP A 492 15.96 25.75 -11.33
CA ASP A 492 16.83 25.30 -10.24
C ASP A 492 16.16 24.26 -9.33
N ASN A 493 14.97 23.76 -9.70
CA ASN A 493 14.23 22.78 -8.91
C ASN A 493 14.85 21.37 -9.04
N GLU A 494 15.64 20.96 -8.04
CA GLU A 494 16.31 19.65 -7.99
C GLU A 494 15.35 18.45 -8.08
N ASP A 495 14.17 18.52 -7.44
CA ASP A 495 13.17 17.44 -7.48
C ASP A 495 12.63 17.30 -8.92
N ALA A 496 12.35 18.41 -9.61
CA ALA A 496 11.87 18.40 -11.00
C ALA A 496 12.96 17.94 -12.01
N GLN A 497 14.22 18.32 -11.79
CA GLN A 497 15.35 17.81 -12.58
C GLN A 497 15.51 16.30 -12.42
N THR A 498 15.42 15.79 -11.19
CA THR A 498 15.51 14.35 -10.90
C THR A 498 14.37 13.58 -11.58
N VAL A 499 13.13 14.08 -11.47
CA VAL A 499 11.98 13.46 -12.15
C VAL A 499 12.13 13.49 -13.67
N THR A 500 12.65 14.58 -14.24
CA THR A 500 12.89 14.71 -15.69
C THR A 500 13.87 13.64 -16.18
N ARG A 501 14.98 13.44 -15.45
CA ARG A 501 15.94 12.38 -15.74
C ARG A 501 15.33 10.97 -15.59
N ASN A 502 14.50 10.77 -14.57
CA ASN A 502 13.81 9.49 -14.39
C ASN A 502 12.83 9.21 -15.54
N ILE A 503 12.15 10.23 -16.08
CA ILE A 503 11.28 10.08 -17.26
C ILE A 503 12.11 9.68 -18.49
N GLU A 504 13.28 10.27 -18.68
CA GLU A 504 14.21 9.88 -19.75
C GLU A 504 14.62 8.41 -19.62
N GLN A 505 15.09 7.99 -18.45
CA GLN A 505 15.45 6.59 -18.16
C GLN A 505 14.28 5.62 -18.37
N TRP A 506 13.08 6.02 -17.97
CA TRP A 506 11.87 5.24 -18.24
C TRP A 506 11.53 5.19 -19.71
N ALA A 507 11.77 6.23 -20.49
CA ALA A 507 11.48 6.29 -21.92
C ALA A 507 12.42 5.40 -22.76
N ASP A 508 13.66 5.20 -22.29
CA ASP A 508 14.64 4.38 -22.99
C ASP A 508 14.13 2.94 -23.22
N GLY A 509 14.04 2.55 -24.49
CA GLY A 509 13.58 1.24 -24.91
C GLY A 509 12.06 0.99 -24.88
N ILE A 510 11.22 1.96 -24.49
CA ILE A 510 9.74 1.79 -24.51
C ILE A 510 9.26 1.39 -25.90
N TYR A 511 9.79 2.04 -26.95
CA TYR A 511 9.38 1.81 -28.33
C TYR A 511 9.46 0.33 -28.77
N GLN A 512 10.40 -0.45 -28.21
CA GLN A 512 10.54 -1.87 -28.55
C GLN A 512 9.36 -2.68 -28.01
N THR A 513 9.01 -2.46 -26.74
CA THR A 513 7.88 -3.11 -26.08
C THR A 513 6.58 -2.71 -26.75
N GLU A 514 6.35 -1.41 -26.97
CA GLU A 514 5.08 -0.93 -27.53
C GLU A 514 4.88 -1.38 -28.98
N LYS A 515 5.96 -1.42 -29.79
CA LYS A 515 5.90 -2.00 -31.12
C LYS A 515 5.42 -3.46 -31.07
N GLU A 516 5.99 -4.26 -30.17
CA GLU A 516 5.62 -5.66 -30.05
C GLU A 516 4.16 -5.81 -29.61
N LEU A 517 3.73 -5.07 -28.59
CA LEU A 517 2.35 -5.10 -28.09
C LEU A 517 1.35 -4.62 -29.14
N LEU A 518 1.69 -3.58 -29.92
CA LEU A 518 0.86 -3.07 -31.01
C LEU A 518 0.62 -4.16 -32.06
N LEU A 519 1.69 -4.84 -32.49
CA LEU A 519 1.61 -5.89 -33.50
C LEU A 519 0.81 -7.10 -32.99
N GLU A 520 0.98 -7.49 -31.72
CA GLU A 520 0.17 -8.56 -31.12
C GLU A 520 -1.32 -8.16 -31.00
N ALA A 521 -1.62 -6.92 -30.64
CA ALA A 521 -2.99 -6.41 -30.57
C ALA A 521 -3.69 -6.43 -31.94
N ILE A 522 -2.96 -6.02 -32.99
CA ILE A 522 -3.44 -6.05 -34.38
C ILE A 522 -3.69 -7.49 -34.83
N LYS A 523 -2.75 -8.41 -34.58
CA LYS A 523 -2.92 -9.84 -34.91
C LYS A 523 -4.15 -10.44 -34.22
N ALA A 524 -4.43 -10.02 -33.00
CA ALA A 524 -5.60 -10.44 -32.24
C ALA A 524 -6.90 -9.71 -32.63
N LYS A 525 -6.84 -8.68 -33.52
CA LYS A 525 -7.96 -7.79 -33.86
C LYS A 525 -8.66 -7.21 -32.62
N SER A 526 -7.88 -6.84 -31.61
CA SER A 526 -8.42 -6.38 -30.33
C SER A 526 -8.67 -4.86 -30.31
N HIS A 527 -9.68 -4.44 -29.55
CA HIS A 527 -9.91 -3.02 -29.26
C HIS A 527 -8.78 -2.35 -28.47
N PHE A 528 -7.89 -3.12 -27.84
CA PHE A 528 -6.66 -2.59 -27.25
C PHE A 528 -5.77 -1.86 -28.27
N THR A 529 -5.90 -2.16 -29.57
CA THR A 529 -5.23 -1.40 -30.64
C THR A 529 -5.57 0.09 -30.57
N PHE A 530 -6.80 0.46 -30.21
CA PHE A 530 -7.16 1.86 -29.96
C PHE A 530 -6.33 2.46 -28.83
N ASP A 531 -6.29 1.80 -27.67
CA ASP A 531 -5.61 2.32 -26.49
C ASP A 531 -4.12 2.51 -26.75
N ILE A 532 -3.45 1.51 -27.34
CA ILE A 532 -2.00 1.57 -27.56
C ILE A 532 -1.60 2.62 -28.61
N ILE A 533 -2.39 2.82 -29.68
CA ILE A 533 -2.12 3.90 -30.66
C ILE A 533 -2.21 5.27 -29.99
N HIS A 534 -3.27 5.50 -29.22
CA HIS A 534 -3.46 6.78 -28.54
C HIS A 534 -2.48 6.97 -27.38
N TRP A 535 -2.06 5.87 -26.75
CA TRP A 535 -1.03 5.88 -25.70
C TRP A 535 0.33 6.23 -26.29
N ILE A 536 0.74 5.62 -27.40
CA ILE A 536 1.98 5.94 -28.12
C ILE A 536 2.03 7.44 -28.46
N ALA A 537 0.99 7.96 -29.10
CA ALA A 537 0.92 9.39 -29.44
C ALA A 537 0.93 10.29 -28.19
N GLY A 538 0.16 9.92 -27.16
CA GLY A 538 0.10 10.67 -25.91
C GLY A 538 1.39 10.69 -25.11
N ILE A 539 2.14 9.58 -25.07
CA ILE A 539 3.44 9.54 -24.41
C ILE A 539 4.47 10.31 -25.24
N THR A 540 4.44 10.24 -26.57
CA THR A 540 5.27 11.10 -27.43
C THR A 540 5.04 12.58 -27.10
N GLU A 541 3.79 13.03 -26.96
CA GLU A 541 3.48 14.41 -26.56
C GLU A 541 4.04 14.78 -25.17
N ILE A 542 3.93 13.85 -24.21
CA ILE A 542 4.46 14.01 -22.84
C ILE A 542 5.99 14.16 -22.88
N LEU A 543 6.69 13.32 -23.64
CA LEU A 543 8.16 13.38 -23.75
C LEU A 543 8.62 14.70 -24.40
N LEU A 544 7.94 15.14 -25.47
CA LEU A 544 8.22 16.42 -26.11
C LEU A 544 7.96 17.60 -25.15
N ALA A 545 6.87 17.54 -24.37
CA ALA A 545 6.58 18.54 -23.36
C ALA A 545 7.69 18.62 -22.30
N VAL A 546 8.13 17.49 -21.75
CA VAL A 546 9.22 17.46 -20.76
C VAL A 546 10.53 17.99 -21.35
N SER A 547 10.84 17.67 -22.61
CA SER A 547 12.07 18.14 -23.26
C SER A 547 12.19 19.68 -23.33
N ASN A 548 11.05 20.38 -23.32
CA ASN A 548 10.98 21.84 -23.36
C ASN A 548 10.83 22.50 -21.99
N ALA A 549 10.84 21.71 -20.90
CA ALA A 549 10.79 22.26 -19.56
C ALA A 549 12.08 23.02 -19.23
N ALA A 550 11.96 24.11 -18.47
CA ALA A 550 13.11 24.95 -18.08
C ALA A 550 14.17 24.20 -17.25
N VAL A 551 13.76 23.12 -16.59
CA VAL A 551 14.62 22.24 -15.78
C VAL A 551 15.41 21.22 -16.60
N CYS A 552 15.09 21.05 -17.89
CA CYS A 552 15.70 20.03 -18.74
C CYS A 552 17.03 20.51 -19.31
N ASP A 553 18.13 19.82 -18.97
CA ASP A 553 19.43 20.04 -19.58
C ASP A 553 19.47 19.57 -21.05
N ASP A 554 20.46 20.05 -21.80
CA ASP A 554 20.56 19.80 -23.24
C ASP A 554 20.70 18.30 -23.58
N HIS A 555 21.45 17.53 -22.77
CA HIS A 555 21.61 16.10 -23.02
C HIS A 555 20.29 15.34 -22.81
N THR A 556 19.62 15.60 -21.68
CA THR A 556 18.32 14.99 -21.39
C THR A 556 17.26 15.40 -22.41
N ARG A 557 17.32 16.64 -22.92
CA ARG A 557 16.42 17.13 -23.98
C ARG A 557 16.57 16.32 -25.26
N ASP A 558 17.81 16.14 -25.73
CA ASP A 558 18.10 15.39 -26.96
C ASP A 558 17.66 13.93 -26.84
N GLU A 559 17.92 13.29 -25.70
CA GLU A 559 17.49 11.90 -25.47
C GLU A 559 15.97 11.78 -25.36
N LEU A 560 15.27 12.68 -24.65
CA LEU A 560 13.80 12.68 -24.59
C LEU A 560 13.17 12.84 -25.99
N GLN A 561 13.70 13.75 -26.80
CA GLN A 561 13.24 13.99 -28.17
C GLN A 561 13.49 12.78 -29.07
N LYS A 562 14.67 12.15 -28.95
CA LYS A 562 15.00 10.89 -29.63
C LYS A 562 14.07 9.75 -29.23
N HIS A 563 13.80 9.58 -27.94
CA HIS A 563 12.87 8.56 -27.44
C HIS A 563 11.44 8.81 -27.94
N ALA A 564 10.98 10.07 -27.96
CA ALA A 564 9.68 10.47 -28.50
C ALA A 564 9.55 10.14 -30.01
N ARG A 565 10.60 10.44 -30.77
CA ARG A 565 10.73 10.11 -32.20
C ARG A 565 10.69 8.60 -32.45
N TRP A 566 11.45 7.82 -31.68
CA TRP A 566 11.44 6.36 -31.82
C TRP A 566 10.10 5.74 -31.45
N LEU A 567 9.44 6.27 -30.42
CA LEU A 567 8.14 5.80 -29.97
C LEU A 567 7.06 6.04 -31.02
N ILE A 568 6.93 7.24 -31.59
CA ILE A 568 5.92 7.51 -32.63
C ILE A 568 6.22 6.74 -33.92
N ALA A 569 7.50 6.54 -34.25
CA ALA A 569 7.90 5.74 -35.41
C ALA A 569 7.46 4.27 -35.33
N THR A 570 7.11 3.74 -34.14
CA THR A 570 6.56 2.38 -34.02
C THR A 570 5.31 2.17 -34.87
N LEU A 571 4.53 3.23 -35.10
CA LEU A 571 3.32 3.23 -35.91
C LEU A 571 3.58 2.96 -37.41
N THR A 572 4.81 3.15 -37.89
CA THR A 572 5.20 2.80 -39.27
C THR A 572 5.23 1.29 -39.51
N TRP A 573 5.34 0.48 -38.45
CA TRP A 573 5.48 -0.99 -38.53
C TRP A 573 4.17 -1.74 -38.72
N ILE A 574 3.04 -1.03 -38.74
CA ILE A 574 1.73 -1.62 -38.99
C ILE A 574 1.78 -2.40 -40.33
N PRO A 575 1.15 -3.58 -40.46
CA PRO A 575 1.07 -4.30 -41.74
C PRO A 575 0.34 -3.53 -42.86
N ASP A 576 0.74 -3.76 -44.12
CA ASP A 576 0.10 -3.19 -45.32
C ASP A 576 -0.84 -4.20 -46.00
N ASP A 577 -1.89 -4.60 -45.28
CA ASP A 577 -2.97 -5.39 -45.85
C ASP A 577 -4.31 -4.68 -45.65
N LYS A 578 -5.23 -4.91 -46.59
CA LYS A 578 -6.54 -4.24 -46.62
C LYS A 578 -7.31 -4.37 -45.31
N GLU A 579 -7.28 -5.55 -44.69
CA GLU A 579 -8.07 -5.82 -43.50
C GLU A 579 -7.51 -5.08 -42.29
N THR A 580 -6.19 -5.17 -42.07
CA THR A 580 -5.49 -4.45 -40.99
C THR A 580 -5.63 -2.94 -41.13
N VAL A 581 -5.42 -2.41 -42.33
CA VAL A 581 -5.51 -0.98 -42.61
C VAL A 581 -6.92 -0.45 -42.35
N THR A 582 -7.95 -1.17 -42.82
CA THR A 582 -9.35 -0.81 -42.56
C THR A 582 -9.69 -0.88 -41.07
N PHE A 583 -9.20 -1.91 -40.38
CA PHE A 583 -9.40 -2.08 -38.94
C PHE A 583 -8.80 -0.93 -38.13
N ILE A 584 -7.56 -0.54 -38.43
CA ILE A 584 -6.85 0.53 -37.70
C ILE A 584 -7.45 1.90 -37.99
N GLU A 585 -7.90 2.14 -39.21
CA GLU A 585 -8.52 3.43 -39.55
C GLU A 585 -9.86 3.65 -38.83
N ASN A 586 -10.55 2.59 -38.40
CA ASN A 586 -11.71 2.72 -37.51
C ASN A 586 -11.36 3.38 -36.16
N PHE A 587 -10.08 3.40 -35.79
CA PHE A 587 -9.55 4.07 -34.60
C PHE A 587 -8.92 5.44 -34.92
N GLN A 588 -9.18 6.00 -36.10
CA GLN A 588 -8.81 7.37 -36.48
C GLN A 588 -7.30 7.66 -36.49
N MET A 589 -6.49 6.67 -36.86
CA MET A 589 -5.03 6.78 -36.94
C MET A 589 -4.53 8.02 -37.69
N THR A 590 -5.18 8.38 -38.80
CA THR A 590 -4.88 9.59 -39.59
C THR A 590 -5.03 10.88 -38.77
N GLU A 591 -6.09 10.99 -37.96
CA GLU A 591 -6.32 12.17 -37.11
C GLU A 591 -5.34 12.21 -35.93
N THR A 592 -5.03 11.04 -35.34
CA THR A 592 -4.07 10.93 -34.24
C THR A 592 -2.66 11.36 -34.64
N LEU A 593 -2.19 10.94 -35.82
CA LEU A 593 -0.88 11.36 -36.34
C LEU A 593 -0.85 12.86 -36.67
N PHE A 594 -1.94 13.39 -37.24
CA PHE A 594 -2.05 14.82 -37.47
C PHE A 594 -2.00 15.62 -36.16
N GLU A 595 -2.79 15.25 -35.15
CA GLU A 595 -2.79 15.92 -33.85
C GLU A 595 -1.42 15.87 -33.17
N ALA A 596 -0.72 14.73 -33.24
CA ALA A 596 0.64 14.60 -32.72
C ALA A 596 1.64 15.53 -33.42
N ALA A 597 1.56 15.68 -34.75
CA ALA A 597 2.42 16.59 -35.52
C ALA A 597 2.17 18.06 -35.14
N ILE A 598 0.89 18.46 -35.07
CA ILE A 598 0.50 19.81 -34.62
C ILE A 598 0.99 20.08 -33.20
N ASN A 599 0.84 19.11 -32.30
CA ASN A 599 1.28 19.23 -30.91
C ASN A 599 2.80 19.33 -30.76
N ALA A 600 3.57 18.69 -31.64
CA ALA A 600 5.03 18.84 -31.71
C ALA A 600 5.43 20.23 -32.22
N HIS A 601 4.81 20.71 -33.30
CA HIS A 601 5.07 22.04 -33.87
C HIS A 601 4.75 23.17 -32.88
N ASN A 602 3.58 23.11 -32.24
CA ASN A 602 3.18 24.10 -31.23
C ASN A 602 4.12 24.18 -30.01
N ARG A 603 4.97 23.16 -29.83
CA ARG A 603 5.99 23.09 -28.78
C ARG A 603 7.38 23.50 -29.27
N GLY A 604 7.54 23.91 -30.53
CA GLY A 604 8.83 24.28 -31.12
C GLY A 604 9.70 23.08 -31.49
N CYS A 605 9.12 21.88 -31.60
CA CYS A 605 9.83 20.66 -32.02
C CYS A 605 9.60 20.39 -33.52
N ASP A 606 9.98 21.35 -34.37
CA ASP A 606 9.62 21.36 -35.80
C ASP A 606 10.17 20.16 -36.59
N GLU A 607 11.41 19.74 -36.32
CA GLU A 607 11.99 18.56 -36.98
C GLU A 607 11.17 17.29 -36.69
N ILE A 608 10.72 17.13 -35.44
CA ILE A 608 9.90 15.99 -35.03
C ILE A 608 8.49 16.11 -35.63
N ALA A 609 7.92 17.32 -35.65
CA ALA A 609 6.62 17.57 -36.29
C ALA A 609 6.63 17.18 -37.78
N LYS A 610 7.71 17.54 -38.49
CA LYS A 610 7.93 17.15 -39.89
C LYS A 610 7.98 15.64 -40.06
N GLU A 611 8.75 14.94 -39.23
CA GLU A 611 8.87 13.48 -39.29
C GLU A 611 7.54 12.78 -38.99
N ILE A 612 6.75 13.29 -38.04
CA ILE A 612 5.38 12.78 -37.81
C ILE A 612 4.51 13.05 -39.04
N GLY A 613 4.67 14.21 -39.70
CA GLY A 613 4.05 14.51 -40.99
C GLY A 613 4.41 13.52 -42.10
N GLU A 614 5.66 13.08 -42.18
CA GLU A 614 6.10 12.03 -43.13
C GLU A 614 5.48 10.66 -42.80
N ILE A 615 5.34 10.34 -41.50
CA ILE A 615 4.62 9.14 -41.03
C ILE A 615 3.12 9.23 -41.41
N LEU A 616 2.48 10.39 -41.21
CA LEU A 616 1.11 10.67 -41.63
C LEU A 616 0.95 10.48 -43.14
N LEU A 617 1.84 11.05 -43.95
CA LEU A 617 1.80 10.92 -45.40
C LEU A 617 1.94 9.46 -45.83
N SER A 618 2.89 8.73 -45.23
CA SER A 618 3.08 7.30 -45.49
C SER A 618 1.84 6.48 -45.13
N TRP A 619 1.21 6.75 -43.97
CA TRP A 619 -0.06 6.14 -43.58
C TRP A 619 -1.19 6.51 -44.54
N THR A 620 -1.25 7.76 -44.99
CA THR A 620 -2.28 8.29 -45.88
C THR A 620 -2.31 7.55 -47.23
N PHE A 621 -1.15 7.31 -47.83
CA PHE A 621 -1.06 6.53 -49.08
C PHE A 621 -1.39 5.06 -48.88
N LYS A 622 -0.93 4.49 -47.76
CA LYS A 622 -1.21 3.11 -47.37
C LYS A 622 -2.70 2.86 -47.12
N GLY A 623 -3.34 3.72 -46.32
CA GLY A 623 -4.77 3.76 -46.07
C GLY A 623 -5.60 4.04 -47.32
N GLY A 624 -5.14 5.02 -48.09
CA GLY A 624 -5.77 5.46 -49.33
C GLY A 624 -5.89 4.37 -50.38
N ARG A 625 -4.95 3.41 -50.42
CA ARG A 625 -4.96 2.29 -51.37
C ARG A 625 -6.25 1.46 -51.32
N TYR A 626 -6.90 1.35 -50.16
CA TYR A 626 -7.92 0.30 -49.94
C TYR A 626 -9.37 0.78 -49.85
N GLN A 627 -9.67 2.07 -50.05
CA GLN A 627 -11.02 2.63 -49.86
C GLN A 627 -11.64 2.18 -48.52
N THR A 628 -11.06 2.63 -47.42
CA THR A 628 -11.45 2.28 -46.04
C THR A 628 -12.83 2.80 -45.62
N GLY A 629 -13.49 3.64 -46.45
CA GLY A 629 -14.76 4.29 -46.13
C GLY A 629 -14.62 5.60 -45.34
N TRP A 630 -13.41 5.97 -44.93
CA TRP A 630 -13.13 7.12 -44.07
C TRP A 630 -12.57 8.35 -44.77
N GLY A 631 -12.32 8.28 -46.09
CA GLY A 631 -11.66 9.36 -46.83
C GLY A 631 -10.20 9.55 -46.42
N THR A 632 -9.50 8.45 -46.09
CA THR A 632 -8.13 8.51 -45.55
C THR A 632 -7.16 9.25 -46.47
N LEU A 633 -7.26 9.04 -47.80
CA LEU A 633 -6.37 9.69 -48.77
C LEU A 633 -6.57 11.21 -48.82
N ASP A 634 -7.80 11.68 -48.98
CA ASP A 634 -8.09 13.11 -49.08
C ASP A 634 -7.90 13.84 -47.75
N ARG A 635 -8.36 13.27 -46.63
CA ARG A 635 -8.19 13.87 -45.30
C ARG A 635 -6.72 13.92 -44.89
N GLY A 636 -6.01 12.81 -45.07
CA GLY A 636 -4.59 12.73 -44.75
C GLY A 636 -3.75 13.71 -45.57
N LEU A 637 -4.03 13.87 -46.86
CA LEU A 637 -3.34 14.86 -47.70
C LEU A 637 -3.69 16.30 -47.33
N CYS A 638 -4.94 16.60 -46.97
CA CYS A 638 -5.27 17.91 -46.41
C CYS A 638 -4.53 18.18 -45.10
N GLY A 639 -4.43 17.19 -44.20
CA GLY A 639 -3.66 17.31 -42.96
C GLY A 639 -2.16 17.51 -43.22
N ALA A 640 -1.59 16.77 -44.16
CA ALA A 640 -0.19 16.93 -44.57
C ALA A 640 0.08 18.30 -45.18
N ALA A 641 -0.85 18.85 -45.97
CA ALA A 641 -0.75 20.21 -46.51
C ALA A 641 -0.75 21.27 -45.39
N VAL A 642 -1.61 21.12 -44.38
CA VAL A 642 -1.63 22.02 -43.21
C VAL A 642 -0.29 21.96 -42.45
N ILE A 643 0.26 20.76 -42.23
CA ILE A 643 1.58 20.60 -41.59
C ILE A 643 2.69 21.23 -42.44
N ALA A 644 2.66 21.06 -43.76
CA ALA A 644 3.68 21.61 -44.65
C ALA A 644 3.68 23.14 -44.65
N LEU A 645 2.52 23.78 -44.59
CA LEU A 645 2.44 25.25 -44.48
C LEU A 645 3.07 25.78 -43.19
N MET A 646 2.99 25.02 -42.09
CA MET A 646 3.58 25.44 -40.81
C MET A 646 5.11 25.57 -40.87
N GLY A 647 5.78 24.77 -41.71
CA GLY A 647 7.22 24.88 -41.95
C GLY A 647 7.63 25.77 -43.11
N GLY A 648 6.68 26.44 -43.77
CA GLY A 648 6.90 27.33 -44.90
C GLY A 648 7.29 26.63 -46.22
N ASP A 649 7.75 27.43 -47.18
CA ASP A 649 7.99 27.02 -48.58
C ASP A 649 8.90 25.78 -48.76
N GLY A 650 9.81 25.54 -47.81
CA GLY A 650 10.68 24.36 -47.85
C GLY A 650 9.88 23.06 -47.67
N TRP A 651 8.99 23.02 -46.70
CA TRP A 651 8.20 21.82 -46.40
C TRP A 651 7.09 21.60 -47.42
N THR A 652 6.52 22.67 -48.01
CA THR A 652 5.54 22.53 -49.09
C THR A 652 6.15 21.89 -50.34
N THR A 653 7.37 22.31 -50.71
CA THR A 653 8.11 21.74 -51.84
C THR A 653 8.46 20.25 -51.60
N GLU A 654 8.91 19.92 -50.38
CA GLU A 654 9.23 18.54 -50.00
C GLU A 654 7.98 17.64 -49.91
N LEU A 655 6.85 18.18 -49.44
CA LEU A 655 5.56 17.48 -49.45
C LEU A 655 5.19 17.11 -50.89
N MET A 656 5.24 18.07 -51.82
CA MET A 656 4.93 17.82 -53.24
C MET A 656 5.85 16.77 -53.84
N THR A 657 7.15 16.86 -53.55
CA THR A 657 8.15 15.87 -53.99
C THR A 657 7.82 14.46 -53.46
N SER A 658 7.41 14.38 -52.21
CA SER A 658 7.05 13.11 -51.55
C SER A 658 5.72 12.55 -52.05
N VAL A 659 4.75 13.40 -52.37
CA VAL A 659 3.49 13.01 -53.03
C VAL A 659 3.78 12.42 -54.41
N GLU A 660 4.60 13.08 -55.23
CA GLU A 660 5.00 12.58 -56.56
C GLU A 660 5.76 11.25 -56.48
N ALA A 661 6.69 11.14 -55.52
CA ALA A 661 7.43 9.91 -55.26
C ALA A 661 6.48 8.77 -54.89
N LYS A 662 5.55 9.01 -53.95
CA LYS A 662 4.55 8.02 -53.51
C LYS A 662 3.58 7.62 -54.62
N LEU A 663 3.24 8.52 -55.54
CA LEU A 663 2.39 8.22 -56.70
C LEU A 663 3.10 7.40 -57.78
N SER A 664 4.44 7.43 -57.78
CA SER A 664 5.30 6.66 -58.68
C SER A 664 5.61 5.25 -58.17
N GLU A 665 5.30 4.95 -56.90
CA GLU A 665 5.46 3.62 -56.32
C GLU A 665 4.44 2.62 -56.90
N GLU A 666 4.82 1.34 -57.00
CA GLU A 666 3.91 0.25 -57.43
C GLU A 666 2.70 0.09 -56.46
N SER A 667 2.89 0.45 -55.19
CA SER A 667 1.87 0.46 -54.14
C SER A 667 0.89 1.64 -54.20
N ALA A 668 1.02 2.55 -55.17
CA ALA A 668 0.20 3.75 -55.21
C ALA A 668 -1.30 3.45 -55.44
N PRO A 669 -2.22 4.28 -54.89
CA PRO A 669 -3.67 4.08 -55.05
C PRO A 669 -4.10 3.99 -56.52
N GLU A 670 -5.19 3.29 -56.82
CA GLU A 670 -5.73 3.22 -58.19
C GLU A 670 -6.26 4.58 -58.68
N GLN A 671 -6.28 4.80 -60.00
CA GLN A 671 -6.68 6.07 -60.60
C GLN A 671 -8.09 6.53 -60.18
N ASP A 672 -9.03 5.60 -60.02
CA ASP A 672 -10.40 5.90 -59.56
C ASP A 672 -10.45 6.40 -58.10
N ILE A 673 -9.52 5.96 -57.27
CA ILE A 673 -9.37 6.44 -55.88
C ILE A 673 -8.74 7.83 -55.89
N ARG A 674 -7.67 8.01 -56.68
CA ARG A 674 -7.00 9.30 -56.83
C ARG A 674 -7.95 10.37 -57.37
N GLY A 675 -8.76 10.04 -58.37
CA GLY A 675 -9.74 10.95 -58.97
C GLY A 675 -10.80 11.41 -57.97
N ARG A 676 -11.31 10.50 -57.12
CA ARG A 676 -12.24 10.86 -56.04
C ARG A 676 -11.58 11.72 -54.98
N ALA A 677 -10.40 11.34 -54.49
CA ALA A 677 -9.67 12.13 -53.50
C ALA A 677 -9.33 13.53 -54.02
N ALA A 678 -8.92 13.66 -55.29
CA ALA A 678 -8.71 14.95 -55.94
C ALA A 678 -10.00 15.79 -56.02
N GLY A 679 -11.15 15.16 -56.28
CA GLY A 679 -12.46 15.82 -56.25
C GLY A 679 -12.79 16.37 -54.87
N GLU A 680 -12.66 15.56 -53.82
CA GLU A 680 -12.91 15.96 -52.43
C GLU A 680 -11.95 17.08 -51.96
N ILE A 681 -10.66 17.00 -52.32
CA ILE A 681 -9.67 18.03 -52.00
C ILE A 681 -10.04 19.37 -52.69
N ARG A 682 -10.44 19.35 -53.97
CA ARG A 682 -10.90 20.56 -54.68
C ARG A 682 -12.16 21.14 -54.05
N GLU A 683 -13.10 20.30 -53.64
CA GLU A 683 -14.31 20.73 -52.95
C GLU A 683 -13.99 21.42 -51.61
N ARG A 684 -13.03 20.88 -50.84
CA ARG A 684 -12.53 21.50 -49.62
C ARG A 684 -11.80 22.82 -49.88
N ALA A 685 -10.90 22.87 -50.87
CA ALA A 685 -10.19 24.08 -51.26
C ALA A 685 -11.15 25.23 -51.68
N ALA A 686 -12.26 24.88 -52.32
CA ALA A 686 -13.32 25.83 -52.68
C ALA A 686 -14.17 26.32 -51.49
N ARG A 687 -14.18 25.59 -50.37
CA ARG A 687 -15.03 25.86 -49.20
C ARG A 687 -14.31 26.39 -47.96
N LEU A 688 -13.00 26.68 -48.05
CA LEU A 688 -12.17 27.16 -46.93
C LEU A 688 -12.79 28.34 -46.14
N TYR A 689 -13.53 29.23 -46.80
CA TYR A 689 -14.13 30.43 -46.20
C TYR A 689 -15.53 30.25 -45.58
N ARG A 690 -16.08 29.03 -45.51
CA ARG A 690 -17.41 28.80 -44.91
C ARG A 690 -17.30 28.42 -43.43
N ASP A 691 -17.87 29.26 -42.55
CA ASP A 691 -18.10 28.91 -41.15
C ASP A 691 -18.99 27.66 -41.06
N GLY A 692 -18.41 26.57 -40.57
CA GLY A 692 -19.07 25.28 -40.38
C GLY A 692 -18.79 24.69 -39.01
N HIS A 693 -19.62 23.72 -38.59
CA HIS A 693 -19.33 22.90 -37.42
C HIS A 693 -18.14 21.98 -37.71
N TRP A 694 -17.09 22.06 -36.90
CA TRP A 694 -15.90 21.22 -37.02
C TRP A 694 -16.20 19.81 -36.53
N SER A 695 -15.98 18.83 -37.40
CA SER A 695 -16.20 17.41 -37.11
C SER A 695 -14.90 16.64 -36.88
N SER A 696 -13.74 17.22 -37.19
CA SER A 696 -12.42 16.60 -36.96
C SER A 696 -11.29 17.58 -36.61
N ARG A 697 -10.13 17.06 -36.18
CA ARG A 697 -8.93 17.86 -35.89
C ARG A 697 -8.29 18.40 -37.15
N ILE A 698 -8.26 17.61 -38.22
CA ILE A 698 -7.79 18.06 -39.54
C ILE A 698 -8.66 19.23 -40.04
N GLU A 699 -9.98 19.17 -39.91
CA GLU A 699 -10.86 20.28 -40.29
C GLU A 699 -10.59 21.56 -39.47
N MET A 700 -10.34 21.40 -38.17
CA MET A 700 -9.91 22.51 -37.32
C MET A 700 -8.56 23.08 -37.79
N GLY A 701 -7.60 22.23 -38.15
CA GLY A 701 -6.30 22.64 -38.68
C GLY A 701 -6.41 23.42 -39.98
N ILE A 702 -7.24 22.95 -40.92
CA ILE A 702 -7.53 23.64 -42.18
C ILE A 702 -8.08 25.04 -41.91
N ALA A 703 -9.02 25.18 -40.97
CA ALA A 703 -9.67 26.45 -40.66
C ALA A 703 -8.74 27.47 -39.97
N HIS A 704 -7.65 27.03 -39.34
CA HIS A 704 -6.66 27.91 -38.69
C HIS A 704 -5.45 28.19 -39.58
N ALA A 705 -5.29 27.47 -40.69
CA ALA A 705 -4.19 27.67 -41.64
C ALA A 705 -4.40 28.95 -42.47
N ASP A 706 -3.33 29.46 -43.08
CA ASP A 706 -3.46 30.56 -44.03
C ASP A 706 -4.21 30.07 -45.29
N HIS A 707 -5.44 30.52 -45.46
CA HIS A 707 -6.30 30.11 -46.58
C HIS A 707 -5.79 30.57 -47.94
N GLU A 708 -5.02 31.67 -48.01
CA GLU A 708 -4.47 32.17 -49.27
C GLU A 708 -3.31 31.31 -49.76
N GLU A 709 -2.55 30.70 -48.84
CA GLU A 709 -1.47 29.76 -49.16
C GLU A 709 -1.96 28.30 -49.23
N LEU A 710 -2.96 27.93 -48.43
CA LEU A 710 -3.49 26.56 -48.41
C LEU A 710 -4.30 26.22 -49.66
N ARG A 711 -5.09 27.15 -50.20
CA ARG A 711 -5.86 26.89 -51.42
C ARG A 711 -4.97 26.44 -52.60
N PRO A 712 -3.93 27.20 -53.01
CA PRO A 712 -3.10 26.81 -54.15
C PRO A 712 -2.38 25.48 -53.90
N LEU A 713 -1.90 25.23 -52.68
CA LEU A 713 -1.25 23.96 -52.33
C LEU A 713 -2.22 22.76 -52.46
N LEU A 714 -3.45 22.89 -51.98
CA LEU A 714 -4.47 21.85 -52.13
C LEU A 714 -4.86 21.60 -53.60
N GLU A 715 -4.94 22.67 -54.40
CA GLU A 715 -5.19 22.57 -55.84
C GLU A 715 -4.04 21.84 -56.56
N GLU A 716 -2.79 22.13 -56.19
CA GLU A 716 -1.60 21.47 -56.72
C GLU A 716 -1.57 19.98 -56.37
N ILE A 717 -1.81 19.62 -55.10
CA ILE A 717 -1.94 18.23 -54.66
C ILE A 717 -3.04 17.51 -55.45
N ALA A 718 -4.21 18.13 -55.59
CA ALA A 718 -5.33 17.54 -56.35
C ALA A 718 -4.98 17.35 -57.84
N GLN A 719 -4.20 18.26 -58.43
CA GLN A 719 -3.72 18.16 -59.80
C GLN A 719 -2.72 17.00 -59.97
N SER A 720 -1.80 16.80 -59.02
CA SER A 720 -0.86 15.68 -59.02
C SER A 720 -1.56 14.32 -58.86
N LEU A 721 -2.63 14.26 -58.05
CA LEU A 721 -3.44 13.04 -57.91
C LEU A 721 -4.21 12.69 -59.19
N SER A 722 -4.86 13.68 -59.80
CA SER A 722 -5.70 13.48 -60.98
C SER A 722 -5.75 14.76 -61.79
N PRO A 723 -4.99 14.88 -62.90
CA PRO A 723 -5.00 16.07 -63.73
C PRO A 723 -6.42 16.33 -64.24
N VAL A 724 -6.90 17.57 -64.15
CA VAL A 724 -8.18 17.93 -64.78
C VAL A 724 -8.04 17.69 -66.29
N SER A 725 -8.70 16.65 -66.81
CA SER A 725 -8.96 16.53 -68.24
C SER A 725 -9.79 17.75 -68.63
N ALA A 726 -9.24 18.64 -69.45
CA ALA A 726 -10.03 19.66 -70.11
C ALA A 726 -11.16 18.96 -70.88
N HIS A 727 -12.40 19.12 -70.41
CA HIS A 727 -13.60 18.84 -71.18
C HIS A 727 -14.15 20.14 -71.75
#